data_AF-A0A9Q9Y763-F1
#
_entry.id   AF-A0A9Q9Y763-F1
#
_cell.length_a   1.000
_cell.length_b   1.000
_cell.length_c   1.000
_cell.angle_alpha   90.00
_cell.angle_beta   90.00
_cell.angle_gamma   90.00
#
_symmetry.space_group_name_H-M   'P 1'
#
loop_
_entity.id
_entity.type
_entity.pdbx_description
1 polymer ?
#
loop_
_entity_poly.entity_id
_entity_poly.type
_entity_poly.pdbx_seq_one_letter_code
_entity_poly.pdbx_strand_id
1 'polypeptide(L)'
;MTRALVYIGVLIAIMAVMEARPKSAEPKCKSGPVDLVFIIDGSRSVRPHEFETMRKFMIDIIHELDIGLEATRVGVVQYSSQVQNVFSLKAFSKTAQMVKAINEIIPLAQGTMTGLAIRYAMNVAFSAEEGARPNVPHVAVIVTDGRPQDRVAEVAAAARESGIEIYAIGVARADMTSLRAMASPPFEDHVFLVESFDLIHQFGLQFQDKLCGMDLCLESDHGCEHICESSPGSYHCLCLPGYTLNEDGKTCTPIDLCAEGKHDCEQICIASPGSFTCDCNTGYTLNDDKRTCKMIDYCSFGNDSCEHKCVSVLNGFNCHCNEGYSLNDDLKTCTMIDYCSFGNDSCEHECVSVLQSFYCSCREGYTLNEDETTCTMIDYCSFGNDSCEHECVSVLNGFNCRCNDGYSLNDDMKTCTMIDYCSFGNDSCEHECVSVLKGFHCRCNDGYSLNDDKKTCTMIDYCSFGNDSCEHQCVSVLKGFHCVCNDGYSLNDDMKTCTMIDYCSFGNDSCEHECVSVLKGFNCRCNEGYSLNDDLKTCTMIDYCSFGNDSCEHECVSVLKDFYCRCKDGYTLNDDKKTCTMIDYCSFGNHSCDHHCVSVLNGFYCRCNEGYTLQEDGKTCQSDNLCNTVEHGCEYQCVSTPGSYHCICPEGHVLQDDGKTCGTCRSSNIDLVLLIDGSKSVRPQNFELVKQFVNQVVDQLDVSPKGTRVGLIQYSSRVRTEFPLSMYQTKEEIKKAVMNVEYMEKGTMTGLALKHMVENSFSEADGARPAEKNIPRVGLVFTDGRSQDDIQEWAKKAKEAGITMYAVGVGKAVEDELREIASEPVEKHFFYTADFTAISQIAENLKLNVCAAESQGEIEVKDPCACESLVEFQQVTMSTLDQLNQKLSAMTKRLEVLESQLLTRK
;
A
#
# COMPACT_ATOMS: atom_id res chain seq x y z
N MET A 1 -12.50 46.99 -69.37
CA MET A 1 -12.60 47.04 -67.89
C MET A 1 -13.77 46.20 -67.34
N THR A 2 -14.11 45.07 -67.97
CA THR A 2 -15.26 44.23 -67.57
C THR A 2 -14.92 42.76 -67.35
N ARG A 3 -13.63 42.38 -67.49
CA ARG A 3 -13.14 41.02 -67.19
C ARG A 3 -12.38 40.89 -65.86
N ALA A 4 -12.00 42.00 -65.22
CA ALA A 4 -11.32 41.99 -63.93
C ALA A 4 -12.27 41.90 -62.72
N LEU A 5 -13.53 42.33 -62.87
CA LEU A 5 -14.51 42.33 -61.78
C LEU A 5 -15.17 40.95 -61.55
N VAL A 6 -15.21 40.08 -62.57
CA VAL A 6 -15.80 38.74 -62.45
C VAL A 6 -14.85 37.76 -61.75
N TYR A 7 -13.53 37.90 -61.91
CA TYR A 7 -12.56 37.06 -61.21
C TYR A 7 -12.45 37.38 -59.71
N ILE A 8 -12.68 38.63 -59.31
CA ILE A 8 -12.70 39.03 -57.90
C ILE A 8 -13.97 38.50 -57.20
N GLY A 9 -15.11 38.47 -57.90
CA GLY A 9 -16.37 37.93 -57.35
C GLY A 9 -16.33 36.42 -57.08
N VAL A 10 -15.68 35.63 -57.94
CA VAL A 10 -15.56 34.17 -57.73
C VAL A 10 -14.52 33.82 -56.66
N LEU A 11 -13.45 34.61 -56.52
CA LEU A 11 -12.47 34.44 -55.44
C LEU A 11 -13.04 34.81 -54.06
N ILE A 12 -13.93 35.81 -53.97
CA ILE A 12 -14.58 36.17 -52.70
C ILE A 12 -15.66 35.15 -52.31
N ALA A 13 -16.36 34.54 -53.27
CA ALA A 13 -17.30 33.45 -52.99
C ALA A 13 -16.63 32.12 -52.60
N ILE A 14 -15.41 31.84 -53.08
CA ILE A 14 -14.62 30.67 -52.65
C ILE A 14 -13.94 30.91 -51.29
N MET A 15 -13.63 32.16 -50.93
CA MET A 15 -13.10 32.52 -49.60
C MET A 15 -14.19 32.55 -48.51
N ALA A 16 -15.48 32.65 -48.87
CA ALA A 16 -16.59 32.70 -47.92
C ALA A 16 -17.24 31.33 -47.60
N VAL A 17 -16.71 30.22 -48.13
CA VAL A 17 -17.19 28.84 -47.84
C VAL A 17 -16.09 27.99 -47.16
N MET A 18 -15.05 28.62 -46.59
CA MET A 18 -14.02 27.92 -45.78
C MET A 18 -14.02 28.28 -44.29
N GLU A 19 -15.00 29.04 -43.80
CA GLU A 19 -15.20 29.30 -42.36
C GLU A 19 -16.56 28.77 -41.89
N ALA A 20 -16.73 27.46 -41.99
CA ALA A 20 -17.61 26.69 -41.11
C ALA A 20 -17.22 25.21 -41.25
N ARG A 21 -15.98 24.89 -40.89
CA ARG A 21 -15.70 23.52 -40.43
C ARG A 21 -16.31 23.41 -39.03
N PRO A 22 -17.00 22.31 -38.70
CA PRO A 22 -17.49 22.10 -37.35
C PRO A 22 -16.33 22.30 -36.40
N LYS A 23 -16.53 23.05 -35.31
CA LYS A 23 -15.65 22.96 -34.15
C LYS A 23 -15.58 21.46 -33.83
N SER A 24 -14.49 20.81 -34.19
CA SER A 24 -14.15 19.52 -33.62
C SER A 24 -14.20 19.75 -32.12
N ALA A 25 -14.94 18.90 -31.41
CA ALA A 25 -14.85 18.82 -29.97
C ALA A 25 -13.37 18.90 -29.60
N GLU A 26 -13.00 19.89 -28.79
CA GLU A 26 -11.65 19.95 -28.24
C GLU A 26 -11.40 18.60 -27.56
N PRO A 27 -10.27 17.93 -27.82
CA PRO A 27 -9.92 16.73 -27.08
C PRO A 27 -9.88 17.12 -25.59
N LYS A 28 -10.65 16.40 -24.77
CA LYS A 28 -10.80 16.61 -23.32
C LYS A 28 -9.56 16.16 -22.54
N CYS A 29 -8.36 16.43 -23.05
CA CYS A 29 -7.12 16.01 -22.44
C CYS A 29 -5.93 16.77 -23.02
N LYS A 30 -5.20 17.54 -22.20
CA LYS A 30 -3.83 17.99 -22.52
C LYS A 30 -2.85 17.23 -21.64
N SER A 31 -2.64 15.95 -21.93
CA SER A 31 -1.55 15.20 -21.32
C SER A 31 -0.20 15.74 -21.81
N GLY A 32 0.81 15.82 -20.93
CA GLY A 32 2.19 16.03 -21.38
C GLY A 32 2.65 14.94 -22.36
N PRO A 33 3.81 15.09 -23.03
CA PRO A 33 4.33 14.03 -23.88
C PRO A 33 4.55 12.75 -23.07
N VAL A 34 3.98 11.63 -23.52
CA VAL A 34 4.11 10.28 -22.91
C VAL A 34 4.45 9.26 -23.98
N ASP A 35 5.28 8.26 -23.66
CA ASP A 35 5.50 7.08 -24.49
C ASP A 35 4.73 5.90 -23.89
N LEU A 36 3.65 5.49 -24.54
CA LEU A 36 2.70 4.49 -24.06
C LEU A 36 2.83 3.20 -24.88
N VAL A 37 3.03 2.05 -24.22
CA VAL A 37 3.07 0.73 -24.88
C VAL A 37 1.99 -0.17 -24.31
N PHE A 38 1.05 -0.60 -25.16
CA PHE A 38 0.09 -1.65 -24.81
C PHE A 38 0.73 -3.02 -24.99
N ILE A 39 0.66 -3.85 -23.95
CA ILE A 39 1.14 -5.23 -23.92
C ILE A 39 -0.08 -6.13 -23.77
N ILE A 40 -0.54 -6.68 -24.89
CA ILE A 40 -1.81 -7.42 -24.96
C ILE A 40 -1.62 -8.93 -25.00
N ASP A 41 -2.42 -9.63 -24.21
CA ASP A 41 -2.46 -11.08 -24.17
C ASP A 41 -3.20 -11.65 -25.39
N GLY A 42 -2.47 -12.39 -26.22
CA GLY A 42 -3.01 -13.12 -27.36
C GLY A 42 -2.93 -14.63 -27.15
N SER A 43 -2.97 -15.11 -25.91
CA SER A 43 -2.92 -16.53 -25.55
C SER A 43 -4.20 -17.28 -25.94
N ARG A 44 -4.18 -18.60 -25.74
CA ARG A 44 -5.33 -19.48 -26.05
C ARG A 44 -6.52 -19.28 -25.12
N SER A 45 -6.29 -18.80 -23.90
CA SER A 45 -7.37 -18.60 -22.93
C SER A 45 -8.32 -17.49 -23.35
N VAL A 46 -7.78 -16.49 -24.07
CA VAL A 46 -8.54 -15.40 -24.68
C VAL A 46 -9.32 -15.90 -25.91
N ARG A 47 -10.64 -15.86 -25.81
CA ARG A 47 -11.56 -16.22 -26.91
C ARG A 47 -11.57 -15.13 -27.99
N PRO A 48 -11.96 -15.45 -29.24
CA PRO A 48 -11.96 -14.47 -30.33
C PRO A 48 -12.80 -13.21 -30.06
N HIS A 49 -13.93 -13.33 -29.35
CA HIS A 49 -14.76 -12.18 -28.99
C HIS A 49 -14.13 -11.34 -27.86
N GLU A 50 -13.46 -11.97 -26.89
CA GLU A 50 -12.72 -11.29 -25.82
C GLU A 50 -11.55 -10.48 -26.39
N PHE A 51 -10.86 -11.06 -27.39
CA PHE A 51 -9.81 -10.36 -28.13
C PHE A 51 -10.34 -9.18 -28.95
N GLU A 52 -11.56 -9.29 -29.50
CA GLU A 52 -12.24 -8.16 -30.15
C GLU A 52 -12.54 -7.02 -29.17
N THR A 53 -12.99 -7.36 -27.96
CA THR A 53 -13.23 -6.36 -26.92
C THR A 53 -11.94 -5.67 -26.48
N MET A 54 -10.83 -6.39 -26.38
CA MET A 54 -9.50 -5.77 -26.14
C MET A 54 -9.07 -4.82 -27.26
N ARG A 55 -9.35 -5.16 -28.53
CA ARG A 55 -9.07 -4.25 -29.65
C ARG A 55 -9.86 -2.96 -29.55
N LYS A 56 -11.16 -3.06 -29.27
CA LYS A 56 -12.03 -1.88 -29.07
C LYS A 56 -11.54 -1.03 -27.91
N PHE A 57 -11.20 -1.65 -26.78
CA PHE A 57 -10.62 -0.97 -25.63
C PHE A 57 -9.38 -0.14 -25.97
N MET A 58 -8.42 -0.71 -26.70
CA MET A 58 -7.24 0.05 -27.15
C MET A 58 -7.62 1.20 -28.09
N ILE A 59 -8.56 0.95 -29.01
CA ILE A 59 -9.02 1.97 -29.96
C ILE A 59 -9.70 3.13 -29.22
N ASP A 60 -10.54 2.83 -28.23
CA ASP A 60 -11.22 3.83 -27.41
C ASP A 60 -10.21 4.72 -26.67
N ILE A 61 -9.19 4.13 -26.02
CA ILE A 61 -8.14 4.91 -25.36
C ILE A 61 -7.36 5.76 -26.38
N ILE A 62 -6.99 5.21 -27.53
CA ILE A 62 -6.23 5.96 -28.55
C ILE A 62 -7.05 7.11 -29.15
N HIS A 63 -8.38 7.01 -29.18
CA HIS A 63 -9.25 8.11 -29.62
C HIS A 63 -9.27 9.27 -28.63
N GLU A 64 -9.07 9.00 -27.35
CA GLU A 64 -9.07 10.00 -26.27
C GLU A 64 -7.68 10.65 -26.04
N LEU A 65 -6.60 10.04 -26.55
CA LEU A 65 -5.23 10.54 -26.39
C LEU A 65 -4.83 11.54 -27.49
N ASP A 66 -4.04 12.56 -27.11
CA ASP A 66 -3.40 13.49 -28.06
C ASP A 66 -2.16 12.84 -28.72
N ILE A 67 -2.39 12.12 -29.82
CA ILE A 67 -1.36 11.40 -30.55
C ILE A 67 -0.53 12.34 -31.45
N GLY A 68 0.77 12.40 -31.19
CA GLY A 68 1.67 13.24 -31.97
C GLY A 68 3.15 12.96 -31.71
N LEU A 69 4.01 13.42 -32.62
CA LEU A 69 5.48 13.22 -32.52
C LEU A 69 6.08 13.92 -31.29
N GLU A 70 5.49 15.05 -30.88
CA GLU A 70 5.87 15.85 -29.72
C GLU A 70 4.86 15.73 -28.55
N ALA A 71 3.82 14.90 -28.71
CA ALA A 71 2.78 14.63 -27.71
C ALA A 71 2.87 13.16 -27.27
N THR A 72 1.79 12.40 -27.31
CA THR A 72 1.80 10.97 -26.93
C THR A 72 2.18 10.07 -28.11
N ARG A 73 3.14 9.16 -27.88
CA ARG A 73 3.52 8.10 -28.83
C ARG A 73 2.99 6.77 -28.32
N VAL A 74 2.40 5.96 -29.21
CA VAL A 74 1.78 4.68 -28.84
C VAL A 74 2.46 3.53 -29.58
N GLY A 75 2.80 2.48 -28.86
CA GLY A 75 3.25 1.19 -29.37
C GLY A 75 2.32 0.06 -28.92
N VAL A 76 2.25 -1.02 -29.70
CA VAL A 76 1.46 -2.21 -29.35
C VAL A 76 2.32 -3.45 -29.51
N VAL A 77 2.41 -4.22 -28.43
CA VAL A 77 3.11 -5.49 -28.33
C VAL A 77 2.09 -6.54 -27.95
N GLN A 78 2.03 -7.62 -28.72
CA GLN A 78 1.21 -8.78 -28.42
C GLN A 78 2.09 -9.91 -27.90
N TYR A 79 1.62 -10.65 -26.90
CA TYR A 79 2.36 -11.80 -26.39
C TYR A 79 1.50 -13.06 -26.25
N SER A 80 2.17 -14.21 -26.27
CA SER A 80 1.63 -15.51 -25.87
C SER A 80 2.79 -16.38 -25.36
N SER A 81 3.15 -17.48 -26.04
CA SER A 81 4.44 -18.16 -25.84
C SER A 81 5.61 -17.43 -26.51
N GLN A 82 5.32 -16.48 -27.39
CA GLN A 82 6.28 -15.61 -28.06
C GLN A 82 5.77 -14.16 -28.00
N VAL A 83 6.67 -13.20 -28.16
CA VAL A 83 6.32 -11.76 -28.20
C VAL A 83 6.42 -11.26 -29.63
N GLN A 84 5.40 -10.56 -30.07
CA GLN A 84 5.30 -9.94 -31.39
C GLN A 84 5.11 -8.43 -31.23
N ASN A 85 6.03 -7.65 -31.78
CA ASN A 85 5.85 -6.22 -31.95
C ASN A 85 4.85 -5.96 -33.08
N VAL A 86 3.66 -5.48 -32.76
CA VAL A 86 2.64 -5.14 -33.78
C VAL A 86 3.05 -3.85 -34.47
N PHE A 87 3.36 -2.82 -33.70
CA PHE A 87 4.00 -1.60 -34.17
C PHE A 87 4.66 -0.85 -33.02
N SER A 88 5.75 -0.15 -33.33
CA SER A 88 6.53 0.60 -32.35
C SER A 88 6.13 2.07 -32.22
N LEU A 89 6.67 2.75 -31.21
CA LEU A 89 6.39 4.15 -30.86
C LEU A 89 6.66 5.14 -32.01
N LYS A 90 7.56 4.79 -32.94
CA LYS A 90 7.87 5.59 -34.14
C LYS A 90 7.00 5.28 -35.37
N ALA A 91 6.21 4.21 -35.35
CA ALA A 91 5.58 3.66 -36.56
C ALA A 91 4.46 4.55 -37.10
N PHE A 92 3.66 5.14 -36.20
CA PHE A 92 2.49 5.94 -36.57
C PHE A 92 2.45 7.25 -35.80
N SER A 93 1.97 8.30 -36.46
CA SER A 93 1.78 9.64 -35.89
C SER A 93 0.33 10.13 -36.01
N LYS A 94 -0.57 9.26 -36.46
CA LYS A 94 -2.01 9.56 -36.65
C LYS A 94 -2.86 8.41 -36.14
N THR A 95 -3.88 8.73 -35.35
CA THR A 95 -4.86 7.79 -34.80
C THR A 95 -5.45 6.86 -35.85
N ALA A 96 -5.86 7.37 -37.01
CA ALA A 96 -6.46 6.57 -38.08
C ALA A 96 -5.55 5.42 -38.59
N GLN A 97 -4.23 5.60 -38.56
CA GLN A 97 -3.27 4.56 -38.98
C GLN A 97 -3.09 3.51 -37.87
N MET A 98 -3.04 3.95 -36.61
CA MET A 98 -2.97 3.05 -35.45
C MET A 98 -4.22 2.18 -35.35
N VAL A 99 -5.42 2.76 -35.46
CA VAL A 99 -6.69 2.02 -35.44
C VAL A 99 -6.73 0.97 -36.55
N LYS A 100 -6.23 1.28 -37.75
CA LYS A 100 -6.14 0.30 -38.83
C LYS A 100 -5.19 -0.86 -38.47
N ALA A 101 -4.01 -0.55 -37.95
CA ALA A 101 -3.04 -1.57 -37.54
C ALA A 101 -3.58 -2.46 -36.41
N ILE A 102 -4.31 -1.90 -35.45
CA ILE A 102 -4.92 -2.64 -34.34
C ILE A 102 -6.01 -3.59 -34.83
N ASN A 103 -6.86 -3.16 -35.76
CA ASN A 103 -7.90 -4.01 -36.34
C ASN A 103 -7.33 -5.19 -37.14
N GLU A 104 -6.10 -5.08 -37.65
CA GLU A 104 -5.43 -6.14 -38.42
C GLU A 104 -4.64 -7.13 -37.53
N ILE A 105 -4.64 -6.97 -36.21
CA ILE A 105 -3.94 -7.86 -35.26
C ILE A 105 -4.58 -9.27 -35.27
N ILE A 106 -3.73 -10.30 -35.33
CA ILE A 106 -4.15 -11.71 -35.29
C ILE A 106 -3.68 -12.35 -33.96
N PRO A 107 -4.59 -12.92 -33.14
CA PRO A 107 -4.23 -13.59 -31.89
C PRO A 107 -3.32 -14.81 -32.14
N LEU A 108 -2.32 -15.02 -31.28
CA LEU A 108 -1.31 -16.08 -31.42
C LEU A 108 -1.83 -17.44 -30.92
N ALA A 109 -2.77 -17.45 -29.97
CA ALA A 109 -3.46 -18.62 -29.40
C ALA A 109 -2.53 -19.69 -28.78
N GLN A 110 -1.42 -19.27 -28.18
CA GLN A 110 -0.44 -20.15 -27.48
C GLN A 110 -0.51 -19.96 -25.95
N GLY A 111 0.61 -20.09 -25.23
CA GLY A 111 0.70 -19.91 -23.77
C GLY A 111 0.69 -18.44 -23.34
N THR A 112 0.99 -18.19 -22.06
CA THR A 112 0.89 -16.85 -21.43
C THR A 112 2.22 -16.48 -20.74
N MET A 113 3.24 -16.13 -21.52
CA MET A 113 4.58 -15.76 -21.04
C MET A 113 4.67 -14.25 -20.80
N THR A 114 4.04 -13.77 -19.73
CA THR A 114 3.95 -12.33 -19.42
C THR A 114 5.30 -11.75 -19.00
N GLY A 115 6.14 -12.52 -18.31
CA GLY A 115 7.49 -12.09 -17.93
C GLY A 115 8.38 -11.85 -19.16
N LEU A 116 8.27 -12.70 -20.18
CA LEU A 116 8.91 -12.49 -21.48
C LEU A 116 8.44 -11.19 -22.15
N ALA A 117 7.15 -10.86 -22.05
CA ALA A 117 6.58 -9.65 -22.61
C ALA A 117 7.10 -8.38 -21.93
N ILE A 118 7.15 -8.37 -20.59
CA ILE A 118 7.72 -7.25 -19.80
C ILE A 118 9.20 -7.06 -20.16
N ARG A 119 9.97 -8.15 -20.25
CA ARG A 119 11.38 -8.08 -20.65
C ARG A 119 11.56 -7.51 -22.07
N TYR A 120 10.68 -7.89 -22.99
CA TYR A 120 10.69 -7.34 -24.35
C TYR A 120 10.34 -5.86 -24.35
N ALA A 121 9.36 -5.44 -23.55
CA ALA A 121 9.01 -4.04 -23.43
C ALA A 121 10.19 -3.19 -22.94
N MET A 122 10.85 -3.63 -21.87
CA MET A 122 12.04 -2.97 -21.29
C MET A 122 13.21 -2.89 -22.27
N ASN A 123 13.55 -4.00 -22.95
CA ASN A 123 14.76 -4.05 -23.78
C ASN A 123 14.57 -3.56 -25.21
N VAL A 124 13.34 -3.62 -25.73
CA VAL A 124 13.07 -3.38 -27.16
C VAL A 124 12.00 -2.30 -27.35
N ALA A 125 10.81 -2.44 -26.77
CA ALA A 125 9.71 -1.51 -27.05
C ALA A 125 9.99 -0.07 -26.56
N PHE A 126 10.63 0.07 -25.39
CA PHE A 126 11.10 1.34 -24.83
C PHE A 126 12.54 1.69 -25.21
N SER A 127 13.08 1.07 -26.26
CA SER A 127 14.40 1.45 -26.77
C SER A 127 14.33 2.73 -27.62
N ALA A 128 15.41 3.50 -27.64
CA ALA A 128 15.54 4.66 -28.54
C ALA A 128 15.43 4.24 -30.02
N GLU A 129 15.83 3.01 -30.36
CA GLU A 129 15.68 2.46 -31.71
C GLU A 129 14.22 2.31 -32.11
N GLU A 130 13.33 1.97 -31.18
CA GLU A 130 11.89 1.81 -31.42
C GLU A 130 11.08 3.11 -31.22
N GLY A 131 11.75 4.21 -30.87
CA GLY A 131 11.16 5.55 -30.82
C GLY A 131 10.87 6.10 -29.43
N ALA A 132 11.37 5.45 -28.37
CA ALA A 132 11.26 5.93 -27.00
C ALA A 132 12.17 7.15 -26.75
N ARG A 133 11.67 8.10 -25.95
CA ARG A 133 12.32 9.37 -25.62
C ARG A 133 12.89 9.30 -24.19
N PRO A 134 14.14 9.73 -23.94
CA PRO A 134 14.80 9.56 -22.64
C PRO A 134 14.27 10.48 -21.53
N ASN A 135 13.61 11.59 -21.87
CA ASN A 135 13.10 12.58 -20.91
C ASN A 135 11.56 12.63 -20.88
N VAL A 136 10.92 11.51 -21.23
CA VAL A 136 9.46 11.38 -21.33
C VAL A 136 9.05 10.14 -20.54
N PRO A 137 7.96 10.20 -19.75
CA PRO A 137 7.45 9.05 -19.01
C PRO A 137 7.15 7.85 -19.92
N HIS A 138 7.61 6.67 -19.52
CA HIS A 138 7.40 5.40 -20.21
C HIS A 138 6.32 4.61 -19.47
N VAL A 139 5.16 4.44 -20.11
CA VAL A 139 3.99 3.79 -19.50
C VAL A 139 3.67 2.50 -20.24
N ALA A 140 3.66 1.37 -19.54
CA ALA A 140 3.30 0.06 -20.05
C ALA A 140 1.93 -0.37 -19.52
N VAL A 141 0.98 -0.64 -20.41
CA VAL A 141 -0.36 -1.15 -20.06
C VAL A 141 -0.45 -2.62 -20.43
N ILE A 142 -0.45 -3.50 -19.43
CA ILE A 142 -0.54 -4.94 -19.59
C ILE A 142 -2.01 -5.35 -19.46
N VAL A 143 -2.55 -6.03 -20.48
CA VAL A 143 -3.90 -6.61 -20.45
C VAL A 143 -3.77 -8.13 -20.52
N THR A 144 -4.32 -8.86 -19.55
CA THR A 144 -4.26 -10.33 -19.48
C THR A 144 -5.53 -10.97 -18.90
N ASP A 145 -5.86 -12.18 -19.35
CA ASP A 145 -7.02 -12.95 -18.87
C ASP A 145 -6.66 -14.09 -17.90
N GLY A 146 -5.36 -14.27 -17.61
CA GLY A 146 -4.87 -15.48 -16.97
C GLY A 146 -3.60 -15.30 -16.15
N ARG A 147 -3.21 -16.39 -15.47
CA ARG A 147 -1.97 -16.43 -14.67
C ARG A 147 -0.76 -16.58 -15.58
N PRO A 148 0.33 -15.82 -15.35
CA PRO A 148 1.56 -15.98 -16.11
C PRO A 148 2.16 -17.38 -15.91
N GLN A 149 2.72 -17.94 -16.99
CA GLN A 149 3.37 -19.25 -16.98
C GLN A 149 4.88 -19.15 -16.68
N ASP A 150 5.41 -17.94 -16.58
CA ASP A 150 6.79 -17.61 -16.24
C ASP A 150 6.87 -16.67 -15.02
N ARG A 151 8.09 -16.42 -14.53
CA ARG A 151 8.32 -15.55 -13.36
C ARG A 151 8.23 -14.08 -13.77
N VAL A 152 7.27 -13.36 -13.22
CA VAL A 152 7.02 -11.95 -13.53
C VAL A 152 7.63 -10.97 -12.53
N ALA A 153 7.75 -11.33 -11.26
CA ALA A 153 8.12 -10.40 -10.18
C ALA A 153 9.52 -9.77 -10.37
N GLU A 154 10.53 -10.59 -10.69
CA GLU A 154 11.92 -10.13 -10.89
C GLU A 154 12.04 -9.21 -12.10
N VAL A 155 11.35 -9.54 -13.21
CA VAL A 155 11.41 -8.77 -14.45
C VAL A 155 10.62 -7.47 -14.33
N ALA A 156 9.46 -7.51 -13.67
CA ALA A 156 8.68 -6.31 -13.37
C ALA A 156 9.45 -5.36 -12.45
N ALA A 157 10.17 -5.86 -11.45
CA ALA A 157 11.04 -5.04 -10.61
C ALA A 157 12.14 -4.33 -11.43
N ALA A 158 12.82 -5.06 -12.31
CA ALA A 158 13.83 -4.47 -13.19
C ALA A 158 13.23 -3.42 -14.14
N ALA A 159 12.03 -3.66 -14.67
CA ALA A 159 11.33 -2.69 -15.51
C ALA A 159 10.98 -1.40 -14.74
N ARG A 160 10.50 -1.53 -13.49
CA ARG A 160 10.23 -0.38 -12.61
C ARG A 160 11.50 0.40 -12.26
N GLU A 161 12.59 -0.29 -11.94
CA GLU A 161 13.90 0.33 -11.70
C GLU A 161 14.44 1.08 -12.93
N SER A 162 14.06 0.65 -14.14
CA SER A 162 14.40 1.34 -15.38
C SER A 162 13.53 2.58 -15.68
N GLY A 163 12.57 2.91 -14.81
CA GLY A 163 11.67 4.05 -14.95
C GLY A 163 10.42 3.78 -15.79
N ILE A 164 10.06 2.51 -15.99
CA ILE A 164 8.83 2.12 -16.70
C ILE A 164 7.70 1.94 -15.69
N GLU A 165 6.62 2.69 -15.87
CA GLU A 165 5.41 2.61 -15.06
C GLU A 165 4.46 1.54 -15.62
N ILE A 166 4.09 0.55 -14.82
CA ILE A 166 3.34 -0.62 -15.29
C ILE A 166 1.93 -0.60 -14.71
N TYR A 167 0.93 -0.52 -15.60
CA TYR A 167 -0.48 -0.72 -15.31
C TYR A 167 -0.87 -2.15 -15.66
N ALA A 168 -1.39 -2.92 -14.70
CA ALA A 168 -1.79 -4.30 -14.90
C ALA A 168 -3.32 -4.43 -14.85
N ILE A 169 -3.91 -4.81 -15.98
CA ILE A 169 -5.34 -5.02 -16.16
C ILE A 169 -5.58 -6.53 -16.31
N GLY A 170 -6.17 -7.10 -15.27
CA GLY A 170 -6.63 -8.48 -15.26
C GLY A 170 -8.10 -8.58 -15.59
N VAL A 171 -8.46 -9.51 -16.47
CA VAL A 171 -9.84 -9.77 -16.85
C VAL A 171 -10.25 -11.19 -16.48
N ALA A 172 -11.46 -11.35 -15.96
CA ALA A 172 -12.11 -12.61 -15.61
C ALA A 172 -11.31 -13.52 -14.66
N ARG A 173 -10.42 -14.37 -15.21
CA ARG A 173 -9.68 -15.42 -14.46
C ARG A 173 -8.29 -14.95 -14.02
N ALA A 174 -7.96 -13.68 -14.22
CA ALA A 174 -6.72 -13.09 -13.76
C ALA A 174 -6.64 -13.09 -12.22
N ASP A 175 -5.43 -13.28 -11.71
CA ASP A 175 -5.20 -13.40 -10.27
C ASP A 175 -4.54 -12.13 -9.70
N MET A 176 -5.13 -11.58 -8.64
CA MET A 176 -4.67 -10.33 -8.01
C MET A 176 -3.22 -10.41 -7.52
N THR A 177 -2.74 -11.57 -7.07
CA THR A 177 -1.35 -11.70 -6.61
C THR A 177 -0.37 -11.56 -7.77
N SER A 178 -0.75 -12.07 -8.94
CA SER A 178 0.06 -11.98 -10.17
C SER A 178 0.04 -10.56 -10.74
N LEU A 179 -1.12 -9.89 -10.73
CA LEU A 179 -1.24 -8.51 -11.18
C LEU A 179 -0.44 -7.54 -10.32
N ARG A 180 -0.52 -7.67 -8.98
CA ARG A 180 0.27 -6.86 -8.04
C ARG A 180 1.78 -7.10 -8.18
N ALA A 181 2.21 -8.31 -8.54
CA ALA A 181 3.62 -8.59 -8.79
C ALA A 181 4.15 -7.88 -10.05
N MET A 182 3.28 -7.58 -11.03
CA MET A 182 3.63 -6.94 -12.29
C MET A 182 3.54 -5.41 -12.24
N ALA A 183 2.48 -4.88 -11.61
CA ALA A 183 2.19 -3.44 -11.59
C ALA A 183 3.21 -2.61 -10.78
N SER A 184 3.21 -1.30 -11.02
CA SER A 184 3.92 -0.31 -10.19
C SER A 184 3.12 0.06 -8.94
N PRO A 185 3.77 0.41 -7.80
CA PRO A 185 3.09 1.05 -6.67
C PRO A 185 2.69 2.50 -7.00
N PRO A 186 1.60 3.05 -6.40
CA PRO A 186 0.64 2.38 -5.51
C PRO A 186 -0.31 1.42 -6.24
N PHE A 187 -0.57 0.26 -5.64
CA PHE A 187 -1.35 -0.81 -6.31
C PHE A 187 -2.82 -0.47 -6.52
N GLU A 188 -3.40 0.37 -5.66
CA GLU A 188 -4.79 0.84 -5.82
C GLU A 188 -4.99 1.64 -7.11
N ASP A 189 -3.90 2.17 -7.67
CA ASP A 189 -3.93 2.99 -8.87
C ASP A 189 -3.46 2.31 -10.15
N HIS A 190 -2.75 1.19 -10.03
CA HIS A 190 -2.09 0.50 -11.14
C HIS A 190 -2.58 -0.93 -11.37
N VAL A 191 -3.39 -1.48 -10.47
CA VAL A 191 -3.95 -2.84 -10.59
C VAL A 191 -5.46 -2.77 -10.75
N PHE A 192 -5.95 -3.29 -11.86
CA PHE A 192 -7.37 -3.33 -12.17
C PHE A 192 -7.81 -4.76 -12.43
N LEU A 193 -8.83 -5.21 -11.71
CA LEU A 193 -9.45 -6.52 -11.93
C LEU A 193 -10.88 -6.30 -12.39
N VAL A 194 -11.18 -6.80 -13.59
CA VAL A 194 -12.50 -6.65 -14.22
C VAL A 194 -13.13 -8.03 -14.37
N GLU A 195 -14.39 -8.20 -13.97
CA GLU A 195 -15.07 -9.50 -13.98
C GLU A 195 -15.28 -10.06 -15.40
N SER A 196 -15.41 -9.19 -16.41
CA SER A 196 -15.59 -9.57 -17.81
C SER A 196 -14.94 -8.56 -18.75
N PHE A 197 -14.65 -9.01 -19.98
CA PHE A 197 -14.09 -8.13 -21.02
C PHE A 197 -15.04 -6.98 -21.38
N ASP A 198 -16.36 -7.15 -21.23
CA ASP A 198 -17.35 -6.12 -21.58
C ASP A 198 -17.31 -4.91 -20.64
N LEU A 199 -16.83 -5.10 -19.41
CA LEU A 199 -16.67 -4.03 -18.42
C LEU A 199 -15.32 -3.29 -18.54
N ILE A 200 -14.40 -3.76 -19.41
CA ILE A 200 -13.08 -3.12 -19.61
C ILE A 200 -13.20 -1.68 -20.13
N HIS A 201 -14.31 -1.33 -20.78
CA HIS A 201 -14.60 0.02 -21.27
C HIS A 201 -14.81 1.03 -20.14
N GLN A 202 -15.32 0.61 -18.96
CA GLN A 202 -15.46 1.50 -17.80
C GLN A 202 -14.09 1.97 -17.28
N PHE A 203 -13.06 1.13 -17.44
CA PHE A 203 -11.69 1.47 -17.07
C PHE A 203 -11.07 2.49 -18.03
N GLY A 204 -11.44 2.49 -19.32
CA GLY A 204 -10.94 3.47 -20.29
C GLY A 204 -11.12 4.92 -19.83
N LEU A 205 -12.24 5.22 -19.15
CA LEU A 205 -12.54 6.54 -18.58
C LEU A 205 -11.72 6.84 -17.31
N GLN A 206 -11.55 5.87 -16.41
CA GLN A 206 -10.71 6.06 -15.20
C GLN A 206 -9.22 6.20 -15.54
N PHE A 207 -8.77 5.47 -16.56
CA PHE A 207 -7.41 5.54 -17.08
C PHE A 207 -7.15 6.85 -17.81
N GLN A 208 -8.18 7.39 -18.49
CA GLN A 208 -8.16 8.70 -19.11
C GLN A 208 -7.95 9.81 -18.07
N ASP A 209 -8.72 9.82 -16.98
CA ASP A 209 -8.56 10.83 -15.91
C ASP A 209 -7.14 10.82 -15.29
N LYS A 210 -6.50 9.66 -15.25
CA LYS A 210 -5.13 9.50 -14.71
C LYS A 210 -4.04 9.97 -15.69
N LEU A 211 -4.18 9.69 -16.99
CA LEU A 211 -3.20 10.13 -18.00
C LEU A 211 -3.36 11.61 -18.39
N CYS A 212 -4.54 12.18 -18.22
CA CYS A 212 -4.89 13.53 -18.64
C CYS A 212 -4.52 14.60 -17.62
N GLY A 213 -3.22 14.83 -17.46
CA GLY A 213 -2.66 16.15 -17.13
C GLY A 213 -3.36 16.92 -16.01
N MET A 214 -3.68 16.27 -14.90
CA MET A 214 -3.87 16.95 -13.63
C MET A 214 -2.59 16.77 -12.84
N ASP A 215 -2.06 17.86 -12.28
CA ASP A 215 -0.99 17.78 -11.31
C ASP A 215 -1.59 17.08 -10.08
N LEU A 216 -1.35 15.78 -9.97
CA LEU A 216 -1.87 14.91 -8.91
C LEU A 216 -1.58 15.51 -7.52
N CYS A 217 -0.41 16.13 -7.35
CA CYS A 217 -0.01 16.90 -6.15
C CYS A 217 -0.85 18.17 -5.87
N LEU A 218 -1.69 18.62 -6.80
CA LEU A 218 -2.63 19.75 -6.60
C LEU A 218 -4.08 19.28 -6.35
N GLU A 219 -4.46 18.08 -6.79
CA GLU A 219 -5.81 17.52 -6.64
C GLU A 219 -5.99 16.76 -5.31
N SER A 220 -4.92 16.15 -4.77
CA SER A 220 -4.98 15.39 -3.53
C SER A 220 -3.67 15.45 -2.74
N ASP A 221 -3.76 15.46 -1.40
CA ASP A 221 -2.58 15.36 -0.54
C ASP A 221 -2.09 13.91 -0.52
N HIS A 222 -1.02 13.71 -1.24
CA HIS A 222 -0.35 12.44 -1.42
C HIS A 222 0.49 12.00 -0.21
N GLY A 223 0.61 12.85 0.82
CA GLY A 223 1.33 12.54 2.04
C GLY A 223 2.85 12.50 1.85
N CYS A 224 3.37 13.22 0.86
CA CYS A 224 4.81 13.41 0.69
C CYS A 224 5.34 14.33 1.79
N GLU A 225 6.31 13.85 2.57
CA GLU A 225 6.85 14.65 3.69
C GLU A 225 7.55 15.93 3.23
N HIS A 226 8.20 15.92 2.07
CA HIS A 226 8.96 17.07 1.56
C HIS A 226 8.44 17.61 0.22
N ILE A 227 8.74 16.93 -0.87
CA ILE A 227 8.40 17.38 -2.23
C ILE A 227 7.52 16.33 -2.88
N CYS A 228 6.40 16.73 -3.45
CA CYS A 228 5.57 15.89 -4.31
C CYS A 228 5.83 16.31 -5.75
N GLU A 229 6.23 15.37 -6.61
CA GLU A 229 6.37 15.62 -8.05
C GLU A 229 5.38 14.73 -8.81
N SER A 230 4.50 15.37 -9.59
CA SER A 230 3.50 14.67 -10.39
C SER A 230 4.11 14.05 -11.64
N SER A 231 3.75 12.80 -11.91
CA SER A 231 4.01 12.09 -13.17
C SER A 231 2.67 11.75 -13.85
N PRO A 232 2.62 11.53 -15.18
CA PRO A 232 1.37 11.22 -15.87
C PRO A 232 0.76 9.89 -15.39
N GLY A 233 -0.23 9.96 -14.51
CA GLY A 233 -0.89 8.80 -13.91
C GLY A 233 -0.53 8.52 -12.44
N SER A 234 0.51 9.17 -11.90
CA SER A 234 1.04 8.88 -10.56
C SER A 234 1.76 10.10 -9.95
N TYR A 235 2.31 9.93 -8.76
CA TYR A 235 3.14 10.92 -8.08
C TYR A 235 4.30 10.20 -7.40
N HIS A 236 5.43 10.88 -7.24
CA HIS A 236 6.53 10.37 -6.44
C HIS A 236 6.99 11.44 -5.46
N CYS A 237 7.21 11.01 -4.22
CA CYS A 237 7.72 11.87 -3.18
C CYS A 237 9.24 11.95 -3.26
N LEU A 238 9.77 13.17 -3.26
CA LEU A 238 11.20 13.45 -3.23
C LEU A 238 11.55 14.11 -1.90
N CYS A 239 12.74 13.78 -1.39
CA CYS A 239 13.26 14.40 -0.19
C CYS A 239 14.13 15.60 -0.53
N LEU A 240 14.10 16.62 0.34
CA LEU A 240 15.03 17.75 0.25
C LEU A 240 16.48 17.27 0.37
N PRO A 241 17.45 17.99 -0.23
CA PRO A 241 18.87 17.64 -0.10
C PRO A 241 19.28 17.46 1.36
N GLY A 242 19.89 16.31 1.67
CA GLY A 242 20.26 15.94 3.03
C GLY A 242 19.29 15.01 3.77
N TYR A 243 18.28 14.50 3.06
CA TYR A 243 17.34 13.51 3.55
C TYR A 243 17.24 12.33 2.56
N THR A 244 16.96 11.13 3.05
CA THR A 244 16.69 9.94 2.24
C THR A 244 15.23 9.53 2.31
N LEU A 245 14.66 9.13 1.18
CA LEU A 245 13.29 8.61 1.11
C LEU A 245 13.24 7.21 1.73
N ASN A 246 12.30 6.99 2.63
CA ASN A 246 12.10 5.72 3.32
C ASN A 246 11.41 4.69 2.42
N GLU A 247 11.41 3.43 2.85
CA GLU A 247 10.80 2.31 2.11
C GLU A 247 9.28 2.47 1.87
N ASP A 248 8.62 3.35 2.62
CA ASP A 248 7.21 3.70 2.42
C ASP A 248 6.96 4.59 1.19
N GLY A 249 8.03 5.09 0.55
CA GLY A 249 7.98 5.95 -0.62
C GLY A 249 7.41 7.34 -0.37
N LYS A 250 7.24 7.75 0.91
CA LYS A 250 6.55 8.99 1.29
C LYS A 250 7.28 9.82 2.33
N THR A 251 7.90 9.17 3.32
CA THR A 251 8.59 9.86 4.43
C THR A 251 10.09 9.95 4.16
N CYS A 252 10.72 10.95 4.77
CA CYS A 252 12.10 11.34 4.54
C CYS A 252 12.87 11.33 5.86
N THR A 253 13.81 10.40 6.02
CA THR A 253 14.72 10.46 7.18
C THR A 253 15.86 11.44 6.94
N PRO A 254 16.17 12.33 7.90
CA PRO A 254 17.37 13.15 7.82
C PRO A 254 18.61 12.28 7.81
N ILE A 255 19.52 12.55 6.88
CA ILE A 255 20.82 11.90 6.83
C ILE A 255 21.66 12.47 7.98
N ASP A 256 21.81 11.68 9.05
CA ASP A 256 22.64 12.04 10.19
C ASP A 256 24.08 11.58 9.95
N LEU A 257 24.88 12.48 9.35
CA LEU A 257 26.31 12.27 9.14
C LEU A 257 27.10 12.06 10.44
N CYS A 258 26.58 12.53 11.59
CA CYS A 258 27.18 12.28 12.90
C CYS A 258 26.94 10.82 13.34
N ALA A 259 25.72 10.31 13.19
CA ALA A 259 25.37 8.93 13.54
C ALA A 259 26.02 7.88 12.61
N GLU A 260 26.22 8.22 11.33
CA GLU A 260 26.94 7.36 10.37
C GLU A 260 28.47 7.38 10.54
N GLY A 261 29.01 8.25 11.41
CA GLY A 261 30.46 8.41 11.60
C GLY A 261 31.17 9.04 10.38
N LYS A 262 30.43 9.71 9.48
CA LYS A 262 30.95 10.38 8.27
C LYS A 262 31.12 11.88 8.52
N HIS A 263 31.78 12.25 9.61
CA HIS A 263 32.07 13.63 9.98
C HIS A 263 33.51 13.79 10.46
N ASP A 264 34.09 14.97 10.28
CA ASP A 264 35.48 15.29 10.65
C ASP A 264 35.56 16.18 11.91
N CYS A 265 34.59 16.05 12.83
CA CYS A 265 34.58 16.82 14.08
C CYS A 265 35.49 16.19 15.12
N GLU A 266 36.35 16.98 15.75
CA GLU A 266 37.25 16.47 16.79
C GLU A 266 36.52 16.07 18.08
N GLN A 267 35.49 16.82 18.48
CA GLN A 267 34.82 16.64 19.78
C GLN A 267 33.31 16.42 19.64
N ILE A 268 32.54 17.49 19.46
CA ILE A 268 31.08 17.42 19.35
C ILE A 268 30.69 17.58 17.89
N CYS A 269 29.89 16.66 17.39
CA CYS A 269 29.21 16.78 16.10
C CYS A 269 27.76 17.12 16.36
N ILE A 270 27.32 18.30 15.90
CA ILE A 270 25.92 18.70 15.94
C ILE A 270 25.33 18.37 14.57
N ALA A 271 24.48 17.35 14.56
CA ALA A 271 23.83 16.85 13.36
C ALA A 271 22.90 17.91 12.78
N SER A 272 22.94 18.06 11.47
CA SER A 272 21.93 18.75 10.67
C SER A 272 21.57 17.84 9.49
N PRO A 273 20.38 17.95 8.92
CA PRO A 273 19.97 17.07 7.82
C PRO A 273 20.95 17.16 6.63
N GLY A 274 21.72 16.09 6.38
CA GLY A 274 22.74 16.01 5.33
C GLY A 274 23.98 16.87 5.53
N SER A 275 24.16 17.46 6.71
CA SER A 275 25.28 18.35 7.05
C SER A 275 25.63 18.21 8.52
N PHE A 276 26.77 18.77 8.95
CA PHE A 276 27.12 18.78 10.35
C PHE A 276 27.85 20.06 10.70
N THR A 277 27.69 20.51 11.94
CA THR A 277 28.49 21.59 12.52
C THR A 277 29.27 21.02 13.70
N CYS A 278 30.56 21.30 13.77
CA CYS A 278 31.36 20.87 14.91
C CYS A 278 31.26 21.88 16.05
N ASP A 279 31.18 21.38 17.27
CA ASP A 279 31.26 22.17 18.49
C ASP A 279 32.25 21.53 19.46
N CYS A 280 32.57 22.24 20.53
CA CYS A 280 33.57 21.81 21.49
C CYS A 280 32.97 21.55 22.87
N ASN A 281 33.52 20.58 23.57
CA ASN A 281 33.16 20.30 24.95
C ASN A 281 33.45 21.53 25.83
N THR A 282 32.74 21.63 26.96
CA THR A 282 32.93 22.73 27.91
C THR A 282 34.41 22.82 28.31
N GLY A 283 34.98 24.02 28.22
CA GLY A 283 36.42 24.24 28.44
C GLY A 283 37.28 24.25 27.17
N TYR A 284 36.68 24.17 25.99
CA TYR A 284 37.35 24.27 24.69
C TYR A 284 36.66 25.32 23.80
N THR A 285 37.39 25.84 22.82
CA THR A 285 36.91 26.77 21.79
C THR A 285 37.20 26.21 20.41
N LEU A 286 36.25 26.37 19.49
CA LEU A 286 36.36 25.93 18.11
C LEU A 286 37.43 26.77 17.38
N ASN A 287 38.34 26.10 16.68
CA ASN A 287 39.37 26.73 15.88
C ASN A 287 38.81 27.31 14.57
N ASP A 288 39.62 28.11 13.87
CA ASP A 288 39.23 28.78 12.62
C ASP A 288 38.87 27.80 11.48
N ASP A 289 39.30 26.54 11.58
CA ASP A 289 38.94 25.46 10.64
C ASP A 289 37.51 24.94 10.83
N LYS A 290 36.81 25.39 11.88
CA LYS A 290 35.46 24.98 12.28
C LYS A 290 35.31 23.47 12.53
N ARG A 291 36.40 22.77 12.80
CA ARG A 291 36.44 21.30 12.95
C ARG A 291 37.20 20.85 14.18
N THR A 292 38.29 21.54 14.53
CA THR A 292 39.14 21.20 15.69
C THR A 292 38.91 22.13 16.87
N CYS A 293 39.20 21.65 18.07
CA CYS A 293 38.90 22.31 19.33
C CYS A 293 40.19 22.57 20.12
N LYS A 294 40.46 23.83 20.48
CA LYS A 294 41.57 24.17 21.40
C LYS A 294 41.06 24.39 22.82
N MET A 295 41.79 23.90 23.80
CA MET A 295 41.47 24.08 25.22
C MET A 295 41.54 25.58 25.59
N ILE A 296 40.56 26.04 26.37
CA ILE A 296 40.57 27.38 26.98
C ILE A 296 41.63 27.39 28.08
N ASP A 297 42.63 28.26 27.92
CA ASP A 297 43.70 28.42 28.91
C ASP A 297 43.28 29.39 30.02
N TYR A 298 42.69 28.85 31.09
CA TYR A 298 42.17 29.64 32.22
C TYR A 298 43.26 30.35 33.05
N CYS A 299 44.51 29.88 33.03
CA CYS A 299 45.64 30.51 33.73
C CYS A 299 46.15 31.79 33.04
N SER A 300 45.89 32.01 31.75
CA SER A 300 46.36 33.22 31.04
C SER A 300 45.46 34.45 31.23
N PHE A 301 44.33 34.32 31.93
CA PHE A 301 43.47 35.44 32.34
C PHE A 301 44.00 36.21 33.57
N GLY A 302 45.00 35.67 34.28
CA GLY A 302 45.75 36.37 35.33
C GLY A 302 45.02 36.56 36.68
N ASN A 303 44.05 35.69 37.02
CA ASN A 303 43.29 35.77 38.28
C ASN A 303 43.41 34.53 39.19
N ASP A 304 44.33 33.61 38.89
CA ASP A 304 44.29 32.23 39.39
C ASP A 304 44.64 32.07 40.89
N SER A 305 45.25 33.07 41.51
CA SER A 305 45.50 33.10 42.97
C SER A 305 46.25 31.86 43.54
N CYS A 306 46.95 31.08 42.71
CA CYS A 306 47.68 29.88 43.13
C CYS A 306 49.00 30.23 43.84
N GLU A 307 49.34 29.54 44.94
CA GLU A 307 50.61 29.78 45.65
C GLU A 307 51.83 29.35 44.82
N HIS A 308 51.74 28.17 44.19
CA HIS A 308 52.82 27.62 43.38
C HIS A 308 52.50 27.66 41.89
N LYS A 309 52.00 26.57 41.31
CA LYS A 309 51.82 26.44 39.86
C LYS A 309 50.34 26.41 39.49
N CYS A 310 49.89 27.32 38.63
CA CYS A 310 48.58 27.22 37.99
C CYS A 310 48.65 26.27 36.79
N VAL A 311 47.68 25.38 36.67
CA VAL A 311 47.49 24.51 35.50
C VAL A 311 46.04 24.62 35.06
N SER A 312 45.84 25.06 33.81
CA SER A 312 44.51 25.11 33.19
C SER A 312 43.96 23.70 33.04
N VAL A 313 42.74 23.49 33.50
CA VAL A 313 42.02 22.22 33.43
C VAL A 313 40.66 22.42 32.77
N LEU A 314 39.99 21.33 32.41
CA LEU A 314 38.66 21.36 31.84
C LEU A 314 37.70 22.10 32.79
N ASN A 315 37.15 23.23 32.34
CA ASN A 315 36.25 24.12 33.11
C ASN A 315 36.88 24.91 34.28
N GLY A 316 38.18 25.24 34.22
CA GLY A 316 38.79 26.16 35.17
C GLY A 316 40.31 26.05 35.24
N PHE A 317 40.88 26.36 36.39
CA PHE A 317 42.30 26.15 36.66
C PHE A 317 42.47 25.48 38.03
N ASN A 318 43.50 24.66 38.16
CA ASN A 318 43.89 24.04 39.42
C ASN A 318 45.27 24.55 39.85
N CYS A 319 45.45 24.72 41.15
CA CYS A 319 46.75 25.02 41.74
C CYS A 319 47.48 23.72 42.06
N HIS A 320 48.76 23.66 41.74
CA HIS A 320 49.62 22.51 41.97
C HIS A 320 50.84 22.91 42.79
N CYS A 321 51.19 22.06 43.74
CA CYS A 321 52.34 22.25 44.61
C CYS A 321 53.61 21.71 43.97
N ASN A 322 54.76 22.32 44.28
CA ASN A 322 56.05 21.79 43.87
C ASN A 322 56.37 20.49 44.63
N GLU A 323 57.32 19.69 44.11
CA GLU A 323 57.63 18.35 44.63
C GLU A 323 57.93 18.33 46.14
N GLY A 324 57.33 17.36 46.85
CA GLY A 324 57.45 17.18 48.31
C GLY A 324 56.35 17.86 49.13
N TYR A 325 55.37 18.52 48.49
CA TYR A 325 54.28 19.24 49.15
C TYR A 325 52.88 18.81 48.62
N SER A 326 51.90 18.64 49.50
CA SER A 326 50.47 18.43 49.26
C SER A 326 49.69 19.74 49.31
N LEU A 327 48.70 19.88 48.43
CA LEU A 327 47.77 21.03 48.39
C LEU A 327 46.80 20.96 49.59
N ASN A 328 46.61 22.07 50.27
CA ASN A 328 45.74 22.21 51.44
C ASN A 328 44.25 22.32 51.02
N ASP A 329 43.34 22.20 51.98
CA ASP A 329 41.88 22.24 51.77
C ASP A 329 41.35 23.54 51.13
N ASP A 330 42.15 24.62 51.14
CA ASP A 330 41.81 25.88 50.47
C ASP A 330 42.01 25.84 48.94
N LEU A 331 42.53 24.71 48.43
CA LEU A 331 42.83 24.42 47.03
C LEU A 331 43.81 25.42 46.38
N LYS A 332 44.57 26.17 47.19
CA LYS A 332 45.48 27.22 46.73
C LYS A 332 46.86 27.16 47.38
N THR A 333 47.01 26.63 48.60
CA THR A 333 48.27 26.62 49.38
C THR A 333 48.84 25.21 49.63
N CYS A 334 50.13 25.07 49.97
CA CYS A 334 50.85 23.78 49.97
C CYS A 334 51.62 23.42 51.28
N THR A 335 51.64 22.15 51.73
CA THR A 335 52.32 21.63 52.96
C THR A 335 53.11 20.33 52.72
N MET A 336 54.16 20.00 53.49
CA MET A 336 55.06 18.86 53.22
C MET A 336 54.46 17.46 53.50
N ILE A 337 54.72 16.45 52.65
CA ILE A 337 54.16 15.08 52.68
C ILE A 337 54.99 14.08 53.53
N ASP A 338 54.34 13.31 54.42
CA ASP A 338 54.94 12.23 55.25
C ASP A 338 54.51 10.80 54.79
N TYR A 339 55.41 10.07 54.10
CA TYR A 339 55.08 8.93 53.22
C TYR A 339 54.66 7.62 53.90
N CYS A 340 54.96 7.39 55.18
CA CYS A 340 54.50 6.20 55.94
C CYS A 340 53.14 6.40 56.60
N SER A 341 52.69 7.64 56.73
CA SER A 341 51.47 8.00 57.46
C SER A 341 50.21 7.98 56.59
N PHE A 342 50.38 7.83 55.26
CA PHE A 342 49.28 7.71 54.29
C PHE A 342 48.62 6.33 54.27
N GLY A 343 49.15 5.34 54.99
CA GLY A 343 48.57 3.99 55.10
C GLY A 343 48.53 3.19 53.79
N ASN A 344 49.40 3.55 52.83
CA ASN A 344 49.44 2.98 51.47
C ASN A 344 50.85 2.47 51.11
N ASP A 345 51.64 2.15 52.12
CA ASP A 345 53.02 1.71 52.01
C ASP A 345 53.18 0.37 51.26
N SER A 346 52.11 -0.35 50.90
CA SER A 346 52.11 -1.51 49.99
C SER A 346 53.08 -2.65 50.34
N CYS A 347 53.81 -2.52 51.45
CA CYS A 347 54.68 -3.51 52.01
C CYS A 347 53.78 -4.62 52.54
N GLU A 348 53.88 -5.81 51.96
CA GLU A 348 53.12 -6.96 52.45
C GLU A 348 53.44 -7.26 53.93
N HIS A 349 54.64 -6.86 54.38
CA HIS A 349 55.11 -7.08 55.74
C HIS A 349 55.49 -5.79 56.51
N GLU A 350 56.64 -5.14 56.27
CA GLU A 350 57.09 -3.99 57.10
C GLU A 350 57.62 -2.81 56.25
N CYS A 351 57.29 -1.55 56.60
CA CYS A 351 57.62 -0.31 55.86
C CYS A 351 58.46 0.72 56.65
N VAL A 352 59.37 1.45 55.97
CA VAL A 352 60.24 2.50 56.55
C VAL A 352 60.30 3.78 55.68
N SER A 353 60.01 4.97 56.25
CA SER A 353 59.96 6.29 55.54
C SER A 353 61.29 7.05 55.45
N VAL A 354 61.58 7.68 54.31
CA VAL A 354 62.75 8.54 54.03
C VAL A 354 62.36 9.79 53.20
N LEU A 355 63.26 10.79 53.12
CA LEU A 355 63.04 12.02 52.35
C LEU A 355 62.75 11.67 50.87
N GLN A 356 61.51 11.93 50.43
CA GLN A 356 60.95 11.62 49.10
C GLN A 356 60.60 10.14 48.81
N SER A 357 60.65 9.18 49.76
CA SER A 357 60.26 7.77 49.49
C SER A 357 60.05 6.89 50.75
N PHE A 358 59.72 5.60 50.60
CA PHE A 358 59.73 4.55 51.64
C PHE A 358 60.21 3.20 51.05
N TYR A 359 60.54 2.17 51.85
CA TYR A 359 60.89 0.81 51.37
C TYR A 359 60.35 -0.34 52.27
N CYS A 360 60.27 -1.57 51.73
CA CYS A 360 59.61 -2.76 52.34
C CYS A 360 60.55 -3.95 52.69
N SER A 361 60.14 -4.85 53.60
CA SER A 361 60.88 -6.09 53.95
C SER A 361 59.99 -7.32 54.30
N CYS A 362 60.40 -8.57 54.00
CA CYS A 362 59.60 -9.84 54.12
C CYS A 362 59.95 -10.79 55.30
N ARG A 363 58.99 -11.65 55.70
CA ARG A 363 59.11 -12.70 56.77
C ARG A 363 59.53 -14.09 56.22
N GLU A 364 59.99 -15.02 57.07
CA GLU A 364 60.57 -16.34 56.68
C GLU A 364 59.61 -17.25 55.87
N GLY A 365 60.16 -17.98 54.87
CA GLY A 365 59.41 -18.90 54.00
C GLY A 365 58.89 -18.25 52.70
N TYR A 366 59.13 -16.95 52.54
CA TYR A 366 58.77 -16.13 51.39
C TYR A 366 59.99 -15.33 50.94
N THR A 367 60.08 -15.04 49.65
CA THR A 367 61.13 -14.17 49.10
C THR A 367 60.53 -12.85 48.67
N LEU A 368 61.18 -11.73 49.02
CA LEU A 368 60.84 -10.42 48.48
C LEU A 368 61.04 -10.49 46.97
N ASN A 369 59.97 -10.27 46.23
CA ASN A 369 60.00 -10.34 44.79
C ASN A 369 60.83 -9.17 44.24
N GLU A 370 61.16 -9.21 42.94
CA GLU A 370 61.83 -8.08 42.26
C GLU A 370 61.01 -6.78 42.29
N ASP A 371 59.74 -6.84 42.72
CA ASP A 371 58.86 -5.69 42.90
C ASP A 371 59.10 -4.90 44.19
N GLU A 372 60.06 -5.33 45.01
CA GLU A 372 60.49 -4.69 46.27
C GLU A 372 59.37 -4.44 47.30
N THR A 373 58.18 -5.04 47.12
CA THR A 373 56.97 -4.74 47.93
C THR A 373 56.20 -5.99 48.38
N THR A 374 56.24 -7.10 47.62
CA THR A 374 55.49 -8.33 47.93
C THR A 374 56.38 -9.56 48.15
N CYS A 375 55.84 -10.55 48.85
CA CYS A 375 56.54 -11.75 49.30
C CYS A 375 55.83 -12.99 48.73
N THR A 376 56.44 -13.76 47.83
CA THR A 376 55.78 -14.97 47.27
C THR A 376 56.24 -16.28 47.90
N MET A 377 55.30 -17.23 47.95
CA MET A 377 55.50 -18.62 48.36
C MET A 377 56.05 -19.44 47.18
N ILE A 378 56.97 -20.36 47.44
CA ILE A 378 57.65 -21.18 46.43
C ILE A 378 56.68 -22.18 45.75
N ASP A 379 56.56 -22.16 44.41
CA ASP A 379 55.64 -22.99 43.59
C ASP A 379 56.30 -24.27 43.03
N TYR A 380 55.69 -25.46 43.25
CA TYR A 380 56.32 -26.77 42.98
C TYR A 380 55.98 -27.40 41.60
N CYS A 381 54.90 -27.02 40.91
CA CYS A 381 54.56 -27.53 39.56
C CYS A 381 55.42 -26.93 38.43
N SER A 382 55.96 -25.73 38.63
CA SER A 382 56.71 -24.97 37.62
C SER A 382 58.16 -25.45 37.45
N PHE A 383 58.62 -26.42 38.25
CA PHE A 383 59.92 -27.08 38.08
C PHE A 383 59.95 -28.14 36.95
N GLY A 384 58.80 -28.41 36.30
CA GLY A 384 58.74 -29.15 35.02
C GLY A 384 58.91 -30.67 35.10
N ASN A 385 58.59 -31.30 36.24
CA ASN A 385 58.77 -32.74 36.47
C ASN A 385 57.47 -33.48 36.88
N ASP A 386 56.31 -32.88 36.62
CA ASP A 386 55.03 -33.28 37.22
C ASP A 386 54.33 -34.50 36.56
N SER A 387 54.67 -34.84 35.31
CA SER A 387 54.31 -36.10 34.63
C SER A 387 52.81 -36.51 34.67
N CYS A 388 51.88 -35.54 34.69
CA CYS A 388 50.44 -35.76 34.49
C CYS A 388 50.09 -35.83 32.98
N GLU A 389 49.18 -36.72 32.54
CA GLU A 389 48.74 -36.79 31.12
C GLU A 389 47.81 -35.64 30.73
N HIS A 390 46.92 -35.23 31.64
CA HIS A 390 46.01 -34.09 31.44
C HIS A 390 46.40 -32.88 32.30
N GLU A 391 45.89 -32.71 33.51
CA GLU A 391 46.06 -31.45 34.27
C GLU A 391 46.80 -31.65 35.62
N CYS A 392 47.68 -30.71 36.03
CA CYS A 392 48.49 -30.72 37.27
C CYS A 392 48.22 -29.52 38.21
N VAL A 393 48.28 -29.69 39.55
CA VAL A 393 47.91 -28.67 40.55
C VAL A 393 48.86 -28.63 41.77
N SER A 394 49.50 -27.48 42.05
CA SER A 394 50.41 -27.24 43.21
C SER A 394 49.68 -27.10 44.55
N VAL A 395 50.27 -27.65 45.62
CA VAL A 395 49.81 -27.54 47.02
C VAL A 395 50.98 -27.17 47.95
N LEU A 396 50.69 -26.72 49.18
CA LEU A 396 51.68 -26.28 50.16
C LEU A 396 52.68 -27.43 50.46
N ASN A 397 53.88 -27.34 49.89
CA ASN A 397 54.93 -28.37 49.84
C ASN A 397 54.76 -29.55 48.81
N GLY A 398 54.01 -29.45 47.70
CA GLY A 398 53.86 -30.53 46.67
C GLY A 398 52.92 -30.28 45.45
N PHE A 399 52.44 -31.33 44.70
CA PHE A 399 51.44 -31.26 43.58
C PHE A 399 50.60 -32.56 43.27
N ASN A 400 49.50 -32.51 42.46
CA ASN A 400 48.53 -33.62 42.06
C ASN A 400 47.95 -33.55 40.59
N CYS A 401 47.36 -34.63 40.00
CA CYS A 401 46.83 -34.72 38.59
C CYS A 401 45.29 -34.99 38.37
N ARG A 402 44.66 -34.59 37.22
CA ARG A 402 43.20 -34.77 36.87
C ARG A 402 42.89 -35.02 35.35
N CYS A 403 41.79 -35.75 35.00
CA CYS A 403 41.33 -36.08 33.61
C CYS A 403 40.06 -35.33 33.10
N ASN A 404 39.87 -35.27 31.77
CA ASN A 404 38.75 -34.61 31.04
C ASN A 404 37.50 -35.50 30.80
N ASP A 405 36.34 -34.90 30.51
CA ASP A 405 35.01 -35.57 30.37
C ASP A 405 34.93 -36.63 29.25
N GLY A 406 34.30 -37.78 29.55
CA GLY A 406 34.20 -38.94 28.64
C GLY A 406 35.38 -39.91 28.73
N TYR A 407 36.34 -39.62 29.62
CA TYR A 407 37.51 -40.43 29.92
C TYR A 407 37.62 -40.69 31.44
N SER A 408 38.12 -41.84 31.86
CA SER A 408 38.40 -42.16 33.27
C SER A 408 39.90 -42.12 33.58
N LEU A 409 40.29 -41.54 34.72
CA LEU A 409 41.68 -41.56 35.24
C LEU A 409 42.05 -43.00 35.64
N ASN A 410 43.16 -43.47 35.10
CA ASN A 410 43.72 -44.80 35.34
C ASN A 410 44.36 -44.88 36.74
N ASP A 411 44.58 -46.10 37.22
CA ASP A 411 45.11 -46.39 38.57
C ASP A 411 46.53 -45.85 38.82
N ASP A 412 47.24 -45.39 37.78
CA ASP A 412 48.55 -44.74 37.90
C ASP A 412 48.47 -43.28 38.38
N MET A 413 47.24 -42.77 38.60
CA MET A 413 46.92 -41.40 39.00
C MET A 413 47.48 -40.33 38.03
N LYS A 414 47.81 -40.72 36.79
CA LYS A 414 48.44 -39.85 35.79
C LYS A 414 47.81 -39.95 34.39
N THR A 415 47.21 -41.07 33.96
CA THR A 415 46.73 -41.28 32.56
C THR A 415 45.20 -41.53 32.42
N CYS A 416 44.58 -41.38 31.23
CA CYS A 416 43.09 -41.38 31.04
C CYS A 416 42.55 -42.18 29.81
N THR A 417 41.40 -42.91 29.89
CA THR A 417 40.82 -43.71 28.76
C THR A 417 39.30 -43.53 28.48
N MET A 418 38.87 -43.65 27.20
CA MET A 418 37.48 -43.43 26.69
C MET A 418 36.51 -44.61 26.91
N ILE A 419 35.21 -44.33 27.13
CA ILE A 419 34.14 -45.33 27.44
C ILE A 419 33.32 -45.73 26.17
N ASP A 420 33.16 -47.05 25.88
CA ASP A 420 32.40 -47.63 24.73
C ASP A 420 31.03 -48.21 25.14
N TYR A 421 29.94 -47.78 24.49
CA TYR A 421 28.55 -48.02 24.94
C TYR A 421 27.84 -49.28 24.39
N CYS A 422 28.28 -49.88 23.28
CA CYS A 422 27.71 -51.12 22.73
C CYS A 422 28.25 -52.40 23.37
N SER A 423 29.36 -52.32 24.10
CA SER A 423 30.00 -53.47 24.76
C SER A 423 29.43 -53.77 26.16
N PHE A 424 28.46 -52.98 26.63
CA PHE A 424 27.70 -53.22 27.88
C PHE A 424 26.56 -54.24 27.73
N GLY A 425 26.29 -54.75 26.52
CA GLY A 425 25.45 -55.93 26.26
C GLY A 425 23.94 -55.76 26.51
N ASN A 426 23.39 -54.56 26.37
CA ASN A 426 21.99 -54.26 26.67
C ASN A 426 21.23 -53.58 25.50
N ASP A 427 21.74 -53.74 24.28
CA ASP A 427 21.39 -52.92 23.11
C ASP A 427 20.14 -53.35 22.33
N SER A 428 19.52 -54.49 22.66
CA SER A 428 18.17 -54.90 22.20
C SER A 428 17.88 -54.85 20.68
N CYS A 429 18.90 -54.75 19.81
CA CYS A 429 18.74 -54.71 18.36
C CYS A 429 18.54 -56.14 17.79
N GLU A 430 17.54 -56.39 16.94
CA GLU A 430 17.31 -57.72 16.34
C GLU A 430 18.41 -58.10 15.32
N HIS A 431 18.96 -57.13 14.61
CA HIS A 431 20.02 -57.34 13.63
C HIS A 431 21.36 -56.69 14.05
N GLU A 432 21.68 -55.45 13.67
CA GLU A 432 23.01 -54.85 13.92
C GLU A 432 22.94 -53.59 14.81
N CYS A 433 23.92 -53.36 15.69
CA CYS A 433 24.01 -52.22 16.63
C CYS A 433 25.32 -51.41 16.50
N VAL A 434 25.26 -50.07 16.65
CA VAL A 434 26.41 -49.15 16.43
C VAL A 434 26.55 -48.07 17.53
N SER A 435 27.72 -48.00 18.21
CA SER A 435 28.08 -47.01 19.27
C SER A 435 28.33 -45.60 18.71
N VAL A 436 27.87 -44.55 19.40
CA VAL A 436 28.15 -43.13 19.08
C VAL A 436 28.47 -42.33 20.35
N LEU A 437 29.09 -41.15 20.21
CA LEU A 437 29.43 -40.23 21.32
C LEU A 437 28.16 -39.85 22.10
N LYS A 438 27.94 -40.51 23.25
CA LYS A 438 26.72 -40.53 24.08
C LYS A 438 25.55 -41.46 23.62
N GLY A 439 25.79 -42.69 23.12
CA GLY A 439 24.70 -43.70 22.93
C GLY A 439 24.95 -44.81 21.89
N PHE A 440 23.89 -45.48 21.38
CA PHE A 440 23.91 -46.48 20.27
C PHE A 440 22.58 -46.55 19.44
N HIS A 441 22.55 -47.19 18.23
CA HIS A 441 21.32 -47.42 17.40
C HIS A 441 21.35 -48.71 16.51
N CYS A 442 20.19 -49.19 15.98
CA CYS A 442 20.00 -50.51 15.29
C CYS A 442 19.75 -50.48 13.74
N ARG A 443 20.09 -51.55 12.99
CA ARG A 443 19.90 -51.70 11.50
C ARG A 443 19.50 -53.14 11.03
N CYS A 444 18.64 -53.29 9.99
CA CYS A 444 18.17 -54.59 9.41
C CYS A 444 18.87 -55.05 8.11
N ASN A 445 18.79 -56.37 7.81
CA ASN A 445 19.35 -57.03 6.61
C ASN A 445 18.39 -57.04 5.38
N ASP A 446 18.95 -57.22 4.17
CA ASP A 446 18.23 -57.15 2.88
C ASP A 446 17.04 -58.13 2.72
N GLY A 447 15.90 -57.61 2.24
CA GLY A 447 14.64 -58.36 2.09
C GLY A 447 13.70 -58.28 3.30
N TYR A 448 14.10 -57.53 4.34
CA TYR A 448 13.35 -57.27 5.55
C TYR A 448 13.32 -55.77 5.87
N SER A 449 12.21 -55.25 6.41
CA SER A 449 12.08 -53.85 6.83
C SER A 449 12.10 -53.70 8.35
N LEU A 450 12.79 -52.67 8.87
CA LEU A 450 12.81 -52.33 10.31
C LEU A 450 11.44 -51.79 10.74
N ASN A 451 10.86 -52.40 11.77
CA ASN A 451 9.57 -52.06 12.33
C ASN A 451 9.64 -50.74 13.14
N ASP A 452 8.46 -50.17 13.42
CA ASP A 452 8.31 -48.88 14.12
C ASP A 452 8.91 -48.85 15.55
N ASP A 453 9.17 -50.02 16.14
CA ASP A 453 9.87 -50.14 17.43
C ASP A 453 11.37 -49.82 17.35
N LYS A 454 11.89 -49.55 16.14
CA LYS A 454 13.29 -49.28 15.80
C LYS A 454 14.26 -50.38 16.23
N LYS A 455 13.74 -51.61 16.45
CA LYS A 455 14.51 -52.75 16.98
C LYS A 455 14.27 -54.06 16.22
N THR A 456 13.10 -54.31 15.60
CA THR A 456 12.75 -55.60 14.96
C THR A 456 12.51 -55.53 13.43
N CYS A 457 12.57 -56.65 12.67
CA CYS A 457 12.53 -56.66 11.19
C CYS A 457 11.60 -57.74 10.54
N THR A 458 10.81 -57.44 9.48
CA THR A 458 9.87 -58.40 8.80
C THR A 458 10.02 -58.55 7.27
N MET A 459 9.68 -59.73 6.71
CA MET A 459 9.82 -60.11 5.29
C MET A 459 8.77 -59.47 4.34
N ILE A 460 9.16 -59.14 3.10
CA ILE A 460 8.41 -58.41 2.07
C ILE A 460 7.58 -59.35 1.13
N ASP A 461 6.25 -59.18 1.01
CA ASP A 461 5.31 -59.97 0.15
C ASP A 461 4.97 -59.28 -1.19
N TYR A 462 5.46 -59.80 -2.33
CA TYR A 462 5.47 -59.11 -3.63
C TYR A 462 4.10 -58.97 -4.36
N CYS A 463 3.06 -59.74 -4.00
CA CYS A 463 1.71 -59.63 -4.59
C CYS A 463 0.84 -58.57 -3.91
N SER A 464 1.13 -58.23 -2.66
CA SER A 464 0.35 -57.26 -1.88
C SER A 464 0.85 -55.82 -2.04
N PHE A 465 1.94 -55.59 -2.79
CA PHE A 465 2.41 -54.25 -3.18
C PHE A 465 1.59 -53.60 -4.31
N GLY A 466 0.59 -54.31 -4.88
CA GLY A 466 -0.36 -53.73 -5.84
C GLY A 466 0.23 -53.36 -7.21
N ASN A 467 1.39 -53.92 -7.58
CA ASN A 467 2.10 -53.60 -8.83
C ASN A 467 2.30 -54.84 -9.72
N ASP A 468 1.52 -55.89 -9.48
CA ASP A 468 1.74 -57.20 -10.08
C ASP A 468 1.21 -57.34 -11.52
N SER A 469 0.58 -56.31 -12.08
CA SER A 469 0.26 -56.17 -13.53
C SER A 469 -0.34 -57.42 -14.22
N CYS A 470 -0.89 -58.37 -13.45
CA CYS A 470 -1.60 -59.54 -13.93
C CYS A 470 -3.06 -59.18 -14.14
N GLU A 471 -3.60 -59.42 -15.33
CA GLU A 471 -4.99 -59.04 -15.64
C GLU A 471 -6.02 -59.87 -14.88
N HIS A 472 -5.75 -61.17 -14.67
CA HIS A 472 -6.67 -62.05 -13.96
C HIS A 472 -6.13 -62.49 -12.60
N GLN A 473 -5.23 -63.48 -12.53
CA GLN A 473 -4.77 -64.02 -11.25
C GLN A 473 -3.25 -63.94 -11.11
N CYS A 474 -2.74 -63.47 -9.96
CA CYS A 474 -1.32 -63.33 -9.63
C CYS A 474 -0.86 -64.29 -8.50
N VAL A 475 0.37 -64.80 -8.58
CA VAL A 475 0.97 -65.72 -7.60
C VAL A 475 2.41 -65.33 -7.23
N SER A 476 2.68 -65.04 -5.94
CA SER A 476 3.99 -64.61 -5.39
C SER A 476 4.99 -65.74 -5.19
N VAL A 477 6.27 -65.48 -5.47
CA VAL A 477 7.41 -66.40 -5.29
C VAL A 477 8.62 -65.67 -4.69
N LEU A 478 9.58 -66.41 -4.14
CA LEU A 478 10.82 -65.86 -3.57
C LEU A 478 11.57 -65.03 -4.64
N LYS A 479 11.51 -63.70 -4.49
CA LYS A 479 11.98 -62.68 -5.45
C LYS A 479 11.11 -62.52 -6.73
N GLY A 480 9.78 -62.49 -6.65
CA GLY A 480 8.90 -62.06 -7.77
C GLY A 480 7.45 -62.59 -7.73
N PHE A 481 6.73 -62.55 -8.87
CA PHE A 481 5.37 -63.11 -9.07
C PHE A 481 5.08 -63.49 -10.56
N HIS A 482 3.99 -64.22 -10.90
CA HIS A 482 3.52 -64.50 -12.29
C HIS A 482 1.97 -64.62 -12.45
N CYS A 483 1.43 -64.61 -13.68
CA CYS A 483 -0.01 -64.41 -14.02
C CYS A 483 -0.74 -65.58 -14.74
N VAL A 484 -2.06 -65.76 -14.54
CA VAL A 484 -2.93 -66.79 -15.18
C VAL A 484 -4.34 -66.25 -15.56
N CYS A 485 -4.98 -66.72 -16.66
CA CYS A 485 -6.31 -66.28 -17.16
C CYS A 485 -7.51 -67.21 -16.85
N ASN A 486 -8.72 -66.62 -16.79
CA ASN A 486 -10.01 -67.30 -16.59
C ASN A 486 -10.63 -67.87 -17.90
N ASP A 487 -11.58 -68.83 -17.79
CA ASP A 487 -12.26 -69.48 -18.94
C ASP A 487 -12.99 -68.48 -19.87
N GLY A 488 -12.84 -68.66 -21.19
CA GLY A 488 -13.37 -67.75 -22.23
C GLY A 488 -12.40 -66.65 -22.66
N TYR A 489 -11.19 -66.63 -22.07
CA TYR A 489 -10.11 -65.68 -22.37
C TYR A 489 -8.80 -66.42 -22.66
N SER A 490 -7.94 -65.86 -23.51
CA SER A 490 -6.60 -66.37 -23.79
C SER A 490 -5.50 -65.43 -23.27
N LEU A 491 -4.47 -65.98 -22.62
CA LEU A 491 -3.29 -65.23 -22.18
C LEU A 491 -2.49 -64.77 -23.40
N ASN A 492 -2.26 -63.46 -23.49
CA ASN A 492 -1.51 -62.82 -24.56
C ASN A 492 -0.01 -63.11 -24.43
N ASP A 493 0.75 -62.84 -25.51
CA ASP A 493 2.20 -63.08 -25.60
C ASP A 493 3.04 -62.32 -24.56
N ASP A 494 2.46 -61.31 -23.90
CA ASP A 494 3.11 -60.55 -22.81
C ASP A 494 3.13 -61.29 -21.46
N MET A 495 2.50 -62.46 -21.38
CA MET A 495 2.37 -63.32 -20.20
C MET A 495 1.69 -62.64 -19.00
N LYS A 496 0.93 -61.56 -19.23
CA LYS A 496 0.26 -60.77 -18.19
C LYS A 496 -1.21 -60.47 -18.46
N THR A 497 -1.60 -60.30 -19.73
CA THR A 497 -2.95 -59.88 -20.13
C THR A 497 -3.76 -60.99 -20.81
N CYS A 498 -5.08 -60.94 -20.71
CA CYS A 498 -6.03 -61.99 -21.08
C CYS A 498 -7.13 -61.43 -22.01
N THR A 499 -7.24 -61.90 -23.25
CA THR A 499 -8.24 -61.37 -24.20
C THR A 499 -9.45 -62.29 -24.38
N MET A 500 -10.65 -61.70 -24.35
CA MET A 500 -11.93 -62.40 -24.54
C MET A 500 -12.11 -62.83 -26.00
N ILE A 501 -12.66 -64.01 -26.23
CA ILE A 501 -13.02 -64.46 -27.59
C ILE A 501 -14.23 -63.66 -28.10
N ASP A 502 -14.04 -62.84 -29.14
CA ASP A 502 -15.06 -61.95 -29.72
C ASP A 502 -15.92 -62.66 -30.79
N TYR A 503 -17.23 -62.79 -30.54
CA TYR A 503 -18.19 -63.45 -31.43
C TYR A 503 -18.82 -62.52 -32.49
N CYS A 504 -18.71 -61.20 -32.36
CA CYS A 504 -19.23 -60.21 -33.33
C CYS A 504 -18.29 -60.02 -34.54
N SER A 505 -17.01 -60.35 -34.42
CA SER A 505 -16.02 -60.23 -35.50
C SER A 505 -16.11 -61.33 -36.57
N PHE A 506 -17.01 -62.29 -36.43
CA PHE A 506 -17.32 -63.31 -37.44
C PHE A 506 -18.24 -62.80 -38.57
N GLY A 507 -18.79 -61.58 -38.48
CA GLY A 507 -19.39 -60.83 -39.59
C GLY A 507 -20.81 -61.24 -39.99
N ASN A 508 -21.60 -61.79 -39.07
CA ASN A 508 -22.92 -62.37 -39.33
C ASN A 508 -24.02 -61.92 -38.34
N ASP A 509 -23.80 -60.82 -37.62
CA ASP A 509 -24.61 -60.39 -36.48
C ASP A 509 -25.93 -59.67 -36.82
N SER A 510 -26.11 -59.17 -38.04
CA SER A 510 -27.37 -58.57 -38.53
C SER A 510 -27.97 -57.43 -37.67
N CYS A 511 -27.20 -56.82 -36.76
CA CYS A 511 -27.66 -55.73 -35.89
C CYS A 511 -27.66 -54.40 -36.65
N GLU A 512 -28.70 -53.56 -36.48
CA GLU A 512 -28.74 -52.23 -37.14
C GLU A 512 -27.72 -51.26 -36.54
N HIS A 513 -27.58 -51.27 -35.21
CA HIS A 513 -26.64 -50.41 -34.48
C HIS A 513 -25.45 -51.21 -33.96
N GLU A 514 -25.51 -51.73 -32.74
CA GLU A 514 -24.35 -52.31 -32.07
C GLU A 514 -24.54 -53.80 -31.81
N CYS A 515 -23.58 -54.62 -32.21
CA CYS A 515 -23.45 -56.02 -31.80
C CYS A 515 -22.59 -56.12 -30.55
N VAL A 516 -23.07 -56.83 -29.53
CA VAL A 516 -22.33 -57.06 -28.30
C VAL A 516 -22.12 -58.56 -28.08
N SER A 517 -20.86 -58.98 -28.13
CA SER A 517 -20.44 -60.35 -27.82
C SER A 517 -20.71 -60.67 -26.35
N VAL A 518 -21.35 -61.81 -26.11
CA VAL A 518 -21.61 -62.35 -24.78
C VAL A 518 -20.97 -63.74 -24.66
N LEU A 519 -20.82 -64.25 -23.44
CA LEU A 519 -20.11 -65.49 -23.09
C LEU A 519 -20.49 -66.74 -23.92
N LYS A 520 -21.60 -66.70 -24.69
CA LYS A 520 -22.02 -67.69 -25.70
C LYS A 520 -22.84 -67.07 -26.85
N GLY A 521 -22.28 -66.11 -27.60
CA GLY A 521 -22.93 -65.54 -28.80
C GLY A 521 -22.88 -64.02 -28.84
N PHE A 522 -23.90 -63.37 -29.42
CA PHE A 522 -24.01 -61.91 -29.46
C PHE A 522 -25.47 -61.44 -29.32
N ASN A 523 -25.66 -60.19 -28.86
CA ASN A 523 -26.94 -59.48 -28.79
C ASN A 523 -26.86 -58.13 -29.53
N CYS A 524 -27.98 -57.63 -30.07
CA CYS A 524 -28.06 -56.29 -30.66
C CYS A 524 -28.49 -55.25 -29.63
N ARG A 525 -27.85 -54.09 -29.65
CA ARG A 525 -28.16 -52.92 -28.81
C ARG A 525 -28.31 -51.69 -29.69
N CYS A 526 -29.29 -50.85 -29.35
CA CYS A 526 -29.44 -49.55 -29.96
C CYS A 526 -28.53 -48.53 -29.30
N ASN A 527 -27.95 -47.64 -30.12
CA ASN A 527 -27.28 -46.46 -29.62
C ASN A 527 -28.23 -45.64 -28.73
N GLU A 528 -27.70 -45.02 -27.68
CA GLU A 528 -28.46 -44.13 -26.79
C GLU A 528 -29.28 -43.11 -27.60
N GLY A 529 -30.51 -42.83 -27.15
CA GLY A 529 -31.45 -41.97 -27.90
C GLY A 529 -32.37 -42.74 -28.85
N TYR A 530 -32.18 -44.05 -28.97
CA TYR A 530 -33.00 -44.93 -29.79
C TYR A 530 -33.50 -46.14 -28.98
N SER A 531 -34.74 -46.57 -29.24
CA SER A 531 -35.31 -47.78 -28.67
C SER A 531 -35.23 -48.94 -29.66
N LEU A 532 -34.88 -50.14 -29.16
CA LEU A 532 -34.87 -51.38 -29.93
C LEU A 532 -36.31 -51.78 -30.25
N ASN A 533 -36.59 -51.96 -31.53
CA ASN A 533 -37.89 -52.38 -32.01
C ASN A 533 -38.13 -53.87 -31.67
N ASP A 534 -39.38 -54.31 -31.79
CA ASP A 534 -39.81 -55.68 -31.43
C ASP A 534 -39.09 -56.80 -32.23
N ASP A 535 -38.42 -56.46 -33.33
CA ASP A 535 -37.61 -57.40 -34.11
C ASP A 535 -36.24 -57.72 -33.51
N LEU A 536 -35.90 -57.06 -32.39
CA LEU A 536 -34.66 -57.19 -31.63
C LEU A 536 -33.39 -56.87 -32.43
N LYS A 537 -33.52 -56.17 -33.57
CA LYS A 537 -32.41 -55.84 -34.47
C LYS A 537 -32.39 -54.40 -34.93
N THR A 538 -33.56 -53.75 -35.06
CA THR A 538 -33.69 -52.38 -35.57
C THR A 538 -34.02 -51.34 -34.49
N CYS A 539 -33.72 -50.06 -34.74
CA CYS A 539 -33.73 -49.00 -33.73
C CYS A 539 -34.46 -47.72 -34.19
N THR A 540 -35.32 -47.13 -33.36
CA THR A 540 -36.06 -45.88 -33.66
C THR A 540 -35.79 -44.77 -32.64
N MET A 541 -35.73 -43.50 -33.08
CA MET A 541 -35.37 -42.37 -32.22
C MET A 541 -36.47 -42.09 -31.18
N ILE A 542 -36.06 -41.90 -29.93
CA ILE A 542 -36.94 -41.56 -28.81
C ILE A 542 -37.31 -40.07 -28.90
N ASP A 543 -38.61 -39.75 -28.93
CA ASP A 543 -39.11 -38.37 -28.96
C ASP A 543 -39.34 -37.81 -27.55
N TYR A 544 -38.38 -37.04 -27.06
CA TYR A 544 -38.31 -36.59 -25.67
C TYR A 544 -39.35 -35.52 -25.26
N CYS A 545 -39.85 -34.68 -26.18
CA CYS A 545 -40.92 -33.71 -25.88
C CYS A 545 -42.31 -34.34 -25.74
N SER A 546 -42.52 -35.57 -26.22
CA SER A 546 -43.82 -36.25 -26.17
C SER A 546 -44.15 -36.88 -24.81
N PHE A 547 -43.20 -36.89 -23.87
CA PHE A 547 -43.38 -37.45 -22.53
C PHE A 547 -44.09 -36.51 -21.54
N GLY A 548 -44.33 -35.24 -21.92
CA GLY A 548 -45.13 -34.28 -21.13
C GLY A 548 -44.47 -33.79 -19.84
N ASN A 549 -43.15 -33.87 -19.73
CA ASN A 549 -42.35 -33.46 -18.57
C ASN A 549 -41.29 -32.40 -18.91
N ASP A 550 -41.34 -31.80 -20.10
CA ASP A 550 -40.29 -30.93 -20.63
C ASP A 550 -40.13 -29.62 -19.84
N SER A 551 -41.18 -29.17 -19.13
CA SER A 551 -41.13 -27.98 -18.27
C SER A 551 -40.64 -26.70 -18.99
N CYS A 552 -40.69 -26.66 -20.32
CA CYS A 552 -40.27 -25.50 -21.11
C CYS A 552 -41.31 -24.39 -21.01
N GLU A 553 -40.88 -23.18 -20.67
CA GLU A 553 -41.81 -22.03 -20.59
C GLU A 553 -42.38 -21.64 -21.96
N HIS A 554 -41.57 -21.77 -23.02
CA HIS A 554 -41.96 -21.42 -24.38
C HIS A 554 -42.08 -22.65 -25.30
N GLU A 555 -41.01 -23.10 -25.94
CA GLU A 555 -41.06 -24.17 -26.94
C GLU A 555 -40.10 -25.30 -26.59
N CYS A 556 -40.55 -26.56 -26.64
CA CYS A 556 -39.71 -27.74 -26.48
C CYS A 556 -39.26 -28.27 -27.85
N VAL A 557 -37.97 -28.57 -28.01
CA VAL A 557 -37.41 -29.16 -29.23
C VAL A 557 -36.68 -30.45 -28.89
N SER A 558 -37.20 -31.59 -29.37
CA SER A 558 -36.56 -32.91 -29.20
C SER A 558 -35.29 -32.99 -30.05
N VAL A 559 -34.20 -33.41 -29.43
CA VAL A 559 -32.92 -33.68 -30.08
C VAL A 559 -32.44 -35.10 -29.75
N LEU A 560 -31.38 -35.53 -30.43
CA LEU A 560 -30.83 -36.86 -30.21
C LEU A 560 -30.37 -36.99 -28.74
N LYS A 561 -31.01 -37.88 -27.97
CA LYS A 561 -30.76 -38.17 -26.54
C LYS A 561 -31.28 -37.15 -25.52
N ASP A 562 -31.95 -36.07 -25.92
CA ASP A 562 -32.44 -35.04 -24.98
C ASP A 562 -33.54 -34.18 -25.61
N PHE A 563 -34.06 -33.19 -24.88
CA PHE A 563 -34.81 -32.07 -25.43
C PHE A 563 -34.22 -30.76 -24.91
N TYR A 564 -34.40 -29.66 -25.64
CA TYR A 564 -34.04 -28.34 -25.12
C TYR A 564 -35.19 -27.36 -25.31
N CYS A 565 -35.27 -26.39 -24.41
CA CYS A 565 -36.26 -25.33 -24.48
C CYS A 565 -35.74 -24.17 -25.34
N ARG A 566 -36.64 -23.59 -26.13
CA ARG A 566 -36.38 -22.42 -26.97
C ARG A 566 -37.36 -21.30 -26.63
N CYS A 567 -36.85 -20.09 -26.50
CA CYS A 567 -37.66 -18.90 -26.26
C CYS A 567 -38.16 -18.29 -27.57
N LYS A 568 -39.32 -17.64 -27.52
CA LYS A 568 -39.86 -16.84 -28.64
C LYS A 568 -39.03 -15.56 -28.83
N ASP A 569 -39.14 -14.96 -30.02
CA ASP A 569 -38.42 -13.72 -30.37
C ASP A 569 -38.64 -12.62 -29.31
N GLY A 570 -37.55 -11.96 -28.91
CA GLY A 570 -37.54 -10.94 -27.85
C GLY A 570 -37.31 -11.47 -26.43
N TYR A 571 -37.02 -12.78 -26.27
CA TYR A 571 -36.73 -13.42 -24.99
C TYR A 571 -35.46 -14.27 -25.05
N THR A 572 -34.70 -14.32 -23.96
CA THR A 572 -33.51 -15.18 -23.77
C THR A 572 -33.80 -16.31 -22.80
N LEU A 573 -33.23 -17.47 -23.09
CA LEU A 573 -33.33 -18.65 -22.21
C LEU A 573 -32.41 -18.46 -21.00
N ASN A 574 -32.97 -18.58 -19.81
CA ASN A 574 -32.23 -18.45 -18.55
C ASN A 574 -31.29 -19.63 -18.31
N ASP A 575 -30.41 -19.50 -17.31
CA ASP A 575 -29.42 -20.53 -16.93
C ASP A 575 -30.04 -21.87 -16.52
N ASP A 576 -31.30 -21.86 -16.08
CA ASP A 576 -32.07 -23.07 -15.78
C ASP A 576 -32.44 -23.89 -17.04
N LYS A 577 -32.16 -23.33 -18.23
CA LYS A 577 -32.43 -23.87 -19.56
C LYS A 577 -33.91 -24.16 -19.83
N LYS A 578 -34.82 -23.56 -19.04
CA LYS A 578 -36.26 -23.84 -19.07
C LYS A 578 -37.12 -22.58 -19.12
N THR A 579 -36.73 -21.52 -18.41
CA THR A 579 -37.48 -20.26 -18.34
C THR A 579 -36.89 -19.20 -19.26
N CYS A 580 -37.71 -18.22 -19.64
CA CYS A 580 -37.39 -17.21 -20.64
C CYS A 580 -37.62 -15.80 -20.09
N THR A 581 -36.58 -14.97 -20.02
CA THR A 581 -36.72 -13.55 -19.66
C THR A 581 -36.77 -12.67 -20.91
N MET A 582 -37.49 -11.56 -20.82
CA MET A 582 -37.48 -10.55 -21.88
C MET A 582 -36.04 -10.06 -22.08
N ILE A 583 -35.62 -9.93 -23.34
CA ILE A 583 -34.34 -9.31 -23.70
C ILE A 583 -34.40 -7.86 -23.24
N ASP A 584 -33.62 -7.52 -22.22
CA ASP A 584 -33.44 -6.15 -21.79
C ASP A 584 -32.47 -5.46 -22.76
N TYR A 585 -33.02 -4.84 -23.80
CA TYR A 585 -32.22 -4.17 -24.83
C TYR A 585 -31.27 -3.11 -24.24
N CYS A 586 -31.67 -2.39 -23.20
CA CYS A 586 -30.83 -1.40 -22.51
C CYS A 586 -29.68 -1.99 -21.68
N SER A 587 -29.69 -3.29 -21.39
CA SER A 587 -28.55 -3.97 -20.76
C SER A 587 -27.33 -4.10 -21.69
N PHE A 588 -27.54 -4.00 -23.01
CA PHE A 588 -26.47 -4.01 -24.02
C PHE A 588 -25.81 -2.63 -24.25
N GLY A 589 -26.07 -1.66 -23.37
CA GLY A 589 -25.55 -0.29 -23.41
C GLY A 589 -26.67 0.76 -23.55
N ASN A 590 -26.33 2.04 -23.43
CA ASN A 590 -27.32 3.14 -23.47
C ASN A 590 -27.80 3.49 -24.89
N HIS A 591 -27.38 2.74 -25.93
CA HIS A 591 -27.78 2.90 -27.34
C HIS A 591 -27.72 4.34 -27.93
N SER A 592 -26.79 5.13 -27.43
CA SER A 592 -26.65 6.56 -27.75
C SER A 592 -27.87 7.40 -27.33
N CYS A 593 -28.68 6.93 -26.38
CA CYS A 593 -29.64 7.76 -25.66
C CYS A 593 -28.86 8.74 -24.78
N ASP A 594 -29.25 10.00 -24.84
CA ASP A 594 -28.58 11.07 -24.10
C ASP A 594 -28.90 11.01 -22.59
N HIS A 595 -30.13 10.59 -22.24
CA HIS A 595 -30.54 10.35 -20.87
C HIS A 595 -30.84 8.88 -20.58
N HIS A 596 -32.11 8.46 -20.75
CA HIS A 596 -32.55 7.12 -20.35
C HIS A 596 -32.91 6.26 -21.56
N CYS A 597 -32.28 5.11 -21.69
CA CYS A 597 -32.78 4.02 -22.51
C CYS A 597 -33.95 3.31 -21.80
N VAL A 598 -35.03 3.02 -22.52
CA VAL A 598 -36.17 2.23 -22.04
C VAL A 598 -36.37 1.01 -22.94
N SER A 599 -36.23 -0.19 -22.38
CA SER A 599 -36.45 -1.45 -23.08
C SER A 599 -37.94 -1.72 -23.31
N VAL A 600 -38.28 -2.11 -24.54
CA VAL A 600 -39.63 -2.50 -24.94
C VAL A 600 -39.58 -3.84 -25.68
N LEU A 601 -40.74 -4.47 -25.84
CA LEU A 601 -40.83 -5.72 -26.60
C LEU A 601 -40.28 -5.49 -28.03
N ASN A 602 -39.21 -6.21 -28.39
CA ASN A 602 -38.50 -6.11 -29.66
C ASN A 602 -37.70 -4.81 -29.91
N GLY A 603 -37.25 -4.09 -28.88
CA GLY A 603 -36.31 -2.98 -29.05
C GLY A 603 -36.15 -2.08 -27.84
N PHE A 604 -35.67 -0.85 -28.07
CA PHE A 604 -35.55 0.18 -27.04
C PHE A 604 -35.92 1.55 -27.63
N TYR A 605 -36.25 2.51 -26.76
CA TYR A 605 -36.36 3.92 -27.15
C TYR A 605 -35.75 4.82 -26.08
N CYS A 606 -35.33 6.02 -26.47
CA CYS A 606 -34.74 6.99 -25.56
C CYS A 606 -35.82 7.87 -24.92
N ARG A 607 -35.67 8.15 -23.63
CA ARG A 607 -36.52 9.05 -22.85
C ARG A 607 -35.65 10.10 -22.18
N CYS A 608 -36.07 11.35 -22.30
CA CYS A 608 -35.40 12.46 -21.63
C CYS A 608 -35.89 12.63 -20.20
N ASN A 609 -35.02 13.18 -19.35
CA ASN A 609 -35.35 13.63 -18.01
C ASN A 609 -36.40 14.76 -18.06
N GLU A 610 -37.14 14.96 -16.98
CA GLU A 610 -38.10 16.06 -16.90
C GLU A 610 -37.40 17.41 -17.17
N GLY A 611 -38.00 18.24 -18.02
CA GLY A 611 -37.39 19.51 -18.45
C GLY A 611 -36.48 19.46 -19.66
N TYR A 612 -36.42 18.30 -20.32
CA TYR A 612 -35.72 18.12 -21.57
C TYR A 612 -36.65 17.50 -22.61
N THR A 613 -36.53 17.98 -23.85
CA THR A 613 -37.29 17.48 -24.99
C THR A 613 -36.42 16.62 -25.90
N LEU A 614 -36.93 15.42 -26.21
CA LEU A 614 -36.28 14.49 -27.12
C LEU A 614 -36.31 15.07 -28.53
N GLN A 615 -35.14 15.23 -29.13
CA GLN A 615 -34.97 15.80 -30.46
C GLN A 615 -35.48 14.83 -31.55
N GLU A 616 -35.63 15.33 -32.78
CA GLU A 616 -36.14 14.53 -33.92
C GLU A 616 -35.30 13.30 -34.25
N ASP A 617 -34.05 13.25 -33.79
CA ASP A 617 -33.17 12.08 -33.93
C ASP A 617 -33.55 10.90 -33.03
N GLY A 618 -34.51 11.11 -32.11
CA GLY A 618 -35.00 10.08 -31.18
C GLY A 618 -33.98 9.66 -30.12
N LYS A 619 -32.90 10.43 -29.94
CA LYS A 619 -31.75 10.06 -29.09
C LYS A 619 -31.25 11.20 -28.19
N THR A 620 -31.21 12.42 -28.71
CA THR A 620 -30.60 13.58 -28.04
C THR A 620 -31.63 14.36 -27.25
N CYS A 621 -31.29 14.81 -26.05
CA CYS A 621 -32.18 15.50 -25.14
C CYS A 621 -31.75 16.97 -25.00
N GLN A 622 -32.59 17.90 -25.47
CA GLN A 622 -32.30 19.33 -25.33
C GLN A 622 -33.00 19.90 -24.10
N SER A 623 -32.28 20.66 -23.28
CA SER A 623 -32.86 21.33 -22.11
C SER A 623 -33.84 22.40 -22.57
N ASP A 624 -35.06 22.37 -22.02
CA ASP A 624 -36.03 23.42 -22.26
C ASP A 624 -35.58 24.69 -21.53
N ASN A 625 -35.42 25.82 -22.26
CA ASN A 625 -35.04 27.08 -21.63
C ASN A 625 -36.27 27.78 -21.04
N LEU A 626 -36.54 27.50 -19.76
CA LEU A 626 -37.70 27.99 -19.02
C LEU A 626 -37.65 29.51 -18.75
N CYS A 627 -36.48 30.14 -18.73
CA CYS A 627 -36.37 31.61 -18.57
C CYS A 627 -36.94 32.37 -19.78
N ASN A 628 -36.99 31.76 -20.97
CA ASN A 628 -37.52 32.41 -22.18
C ASN A 628 -38.98 32.08 -22.47
N THR A 629 -39.53 31.06 -21.81
CA THR A 629 -40.84 30.49 -22.14
C THR A 629 -41.89 30.73 -21.05
N VAL A 630 -41.48 31.12 -19.84
CA VAL A 630 -42.37 31.37 -18.69
C VAL A 630 -42.06 32.73 -18.03
N GLU A 631 -43.09 33.44 -17.56
CA GLU A 631 -42.93 34.71 -16.83
C GLU A 631 -42.41 34.43 -15.40
N HIS A 632 -41.08 34.44 -15.25
CA HIS A 632 -40.36 33.92 -14.07
C HIS A 632 -40.34 34.86 -12.85
N GLY A 633 -40.39 36.17 -13.05
CA GLY A 633 -40.51 37.16 -11.95
C GLY A 633 -39.27 37.33 -11.07
N CYS A 634 -38.07 37.01 -11.58
CA CYS A 634 -36.79 37.24 -10.88
C CYS A 634 -36.47 38.73 -10.76
N GLU A 635 -36.02 39.17 -9.59
CA GLU A 635 -35.62 40.57 -9.35
C GLU A 635 -34.33 40.95 -10.12
N TYR A 636 -33.35 40.05 -10.19
CA TYR A 636 -32.06 40.32 -10.84
C TYR A 636 -31.84 39.49 -12.11
N GLN A 637 -31.48 38.21 -12.00
CA GLN A 637 -31.20 37.39 -13.18
C GLN A 637 -31.81 35.99 -13.05
N CYS A 638 -32.44 35.52 -14.12
CA CYS A 638 -32.98 34.16 -14.24
C CYS A 638 -31.93 33.25 -14.89
N VAL A 639 -31.68 32.10 -14.27
CA VAL A 639 -30.85 31.04 -14.82
C VAL A 639 -31.74 29.83 -15.08
N SER A 640 -31.81 29.42 -16.34
CA SER A 640 -32.60 28.25 -16.72
C SER A 640 -31.80 27.01 -16.39
N THR A 641 -32.33 26.23 -15.46
CA THR A 641 -31.87 24.87 -15.20
C THR A 641 -32.75 23.89 -15.99
N PRO A 642 -32.33 22.65 -16.16
CA PRO A 642 -33.17 21.69 -16.84
C PRO A 642 -34.41 21.36 -15.99
N GLY A 643 -35.60 21.67 -16.51
CA GLY A 643 -36.89 21.43 -15.83
C GLY A 643 -37.33 22.48 -14.81
N SER A 644 -36.48 23.45 -14.51
CA SER A 644 -36.80 24.56 -13.59
C SER A 644 -36.04 25.84 -13.97
N TYR A 645 -36.38 26.96 -13.36
CA TYR A 645 -35.55 28.16 -13.40
C TYR A 645 -35.35 28.65 -11.98
N HIS A 646 -34.20 29.28 -11.72
CA HIS A 646 -33.96 29.92 -10.44
C HIS A 646 -33.41 31.32 -10.67
N CYS A 647 -33.64 32.18 -9.69
CA CYS A 647 -33.19 33.55 -9.71
C CYS A 647 -31.87 33.65 -8.95
N ILE A 648 -30.91 34.41 -9.47
CA ILE A 648 -29.64 34.69 -8.79
C ILE A 648 -29.60 36.16 -8.37
N CYS A 649 -28.81 36.46 -7.33
CA CYS A 649 -28.66 37.78 -6.73
C CYS A 649 -27.25 38.36 -6.94
N PRO A 650 -27.09 39.69 -6.99
CA PRO A 650 -25.79 40.34 -7.11
C PRO A 650 -24.92 40.11 -5.86
N GLU A 651 -23.60 40.28 -6.00
CA GLU A 651 -22.62 40.03 -4.94
C GLU A 651 -23.01 40.69 -3.59
N GLY A 652 -22.93 39.90 -2.51
CA GLY A 652 -23.26 40.34 -1.16
C GLY A 652 -24.74 40.23 -0.76
N HIS A 653 -25.60 39.71 -1.65
CA HIS A 653 -27.03 39.49 -1.40
C HIS A 653 -27.42 38.03 -1.63
N VAL A 654 -28.36 37.53 -0.82
CA VAL A 654 -28.90 36.16 -0.91
C VAL A 654 -30.36 36.20 -1.34
N LEU A 655 -30.78 35.20 -2.10
CA LEU A 655 -32.18 35.07 -2.55
C LEU A 655 -33.08 34.85 -1.32
N GLN A 656 -34.17 35.62 -1.23
CA GLN A 656 -35.13 35.55 -0.12
C GLN A 656 -36.08 34.36 -0.27
N ASP A 657 -36.84 34.05 0.78
CA ASP A 657 -37.75 32.89 0.86
C ASP A 657 -38.80 32.81 -0.27
N ASP A 658 -39.03 33.90 -1.01
CA ASP A 658 -39.93 33.93 -2.17
C ASP A 658 -39.29 33.35 -3.46
N GLY A 659 -37.99 33.02 -3.42
CA GLY A 659 -37.22 32.48 -4.54
C GLY A 659 -37.04 33.46 -5.70
N LYS A 660 -37.32 34.75 -5.49
CA LYS A 660 -37.38 35.77 -6.55
C LYS A 660 -36.71 37.09 -6.20
N THR A 661 -36.72 37.51 -4.94
CA THR A 661 -36.16 38.78 -4.47
C THR A 661 -34.85 38.59 -3.71
N CYS A 662 -34.04 39.64 -3.60
CA CYS A 662 -32.69 39.60 -2.99
C CYS A 662 -32.64 40.32 -1.64
N GLY A 663 -31.94 39.75 -0.64
CA GLY A 663 -31.79 40.26 0.73
C GLY A 663 -30.34 40.24 1.23
N THR A 664 -30.01 40.93 2.34
CA THR A 664 -28.65 41.01 2.90
C THR A 664 -28.40 39.96 4.00
N CYS A 665 -27.25 39.28 3.95
CA CYS A 665 -26.91 38.18 4.86
C CYS A 665 -26.54 38.68 6.28
N ARG A 666 -27.12 38.06 7.32
CA ARG A 666 -26.74 38.26 8.74
C ARG A 666 -26.21 36.95 9.31
N SER A 667 -25.02 37.02 9.94
CA SER A 667 -24.36 35.95 10.73
C SER A 667 -25.37 35.03 11.45
N SER A 668 -25.31 33.71 11.20
CA SER A 668 -26.21 32.74 11.84
C SER A 668 -25.60 32.07 13.06
N ASN A 669 -26.51 31.58 13.89
CA ASN A 669 -26.29 31.22 15.28
C ASN A 669 -26.46 29.70 15.42
N ILE A 670 -25.49 28.96 15.97
CA ILE A 670 -25.56 27.48 16.10
C ILE A 670 -25.58 27.02 17.57
N ASP A 671 -26.18 25.87 17.86
CA ASP A 671 -26.07 25.17 19.15
C ASP A 671 -25.09 23.99 18.99
N LEU A 672 -23.89 24.10 19.58
CA LEU A 672 -22.81 23.12 19.47
C LEU A 672 -22.63 22.36 20.80
N VAL A 673 -22.72 21.03 20.77
CA VAL A 673 -22.39 20.18 21.93
C VAL A 673 -21.14 19.36 21.61
N LEU A 674 -20.14 19.50 22.47
CA LEU A 674 -18.86 18.79 22.41
C LEU A 674 -18.92 17.54 23.30
N LEU A 675 -18.54 16.38 22.77
CA LEU A 675 -18.52 15.10 23.48
C LEU A 675 -17.07 14.62 23.57
N ILE A 676 -16.47 14.70 24.76
CA ILE A 676 -15.07 14.32 24.98
C ILE A 676 -14.99 12.95 25.66
N ASP A 677 -14.24 12.03 25.06
CA ASP A 677 -13.88 10.76 25.69
C ASP A 677 -12.86 10.99 26.83
N GLY A 678 -13.30 10.70 28.05
CA GLY A 678 -12.49 10.68 29.28
C GLY A 678 -12.11 9.27 29.73
N SER A 679 -12.22 8.27 28.85
CA SER A 679 -11.90 6.87 29.13
C SER A 679 -10.40 6.65 29.30
N LYS A 680 -10.05 5.53 29.95
CA LYS A 680 -8.66 5.11 30.20
C LYS A 680 -7.85 4.92 28.92
N SER A 681 -8.47 4.56 27.80
CA SER A 681 -7.77 4.35 26.52
C SER A 681 -7.14 5.61 25.97
N VAL A 682 -7.76 6.77 26.20
CA VAL A 682 -7.27 8.09 25.75
C VAL A 682 -5.93 8.45 26.39
N ARG A 683 -5.68 8.03 27.63
CA ARG A 683 -4.53 8.42 28.46
C ARG A 683 -4.54 9.92 28.83
N PRO A 684 -3.90 10.31 29.97
CA PRO A 684 -3.88 11.72 30.40
C PRO A 684 -3.23 12.68 29.39
N GLN A 685 -2.20 12.23 28.68
CA GLN A 685 -1.47 13.05 27.71
C GLN A 685 -2.35 13.44 26.51
N ASN A 686 -3.07 12.47 25.91
CA ASN A 686 -3.95 12.79 24.78
C ASN A 686 -5.19 13.56 25.27
N PHE A 687 -5.66 13.33 26.50
CA PHE A 687 -6.78 14.08 27.05
C PHE A 687 -6.49 15.59 27.16
N GLU A 688 -5.25 15.97 27.50
CA GLU A 688 -4.83 17.38 27.46
C GLU A 688 -4.77 17.94 26.04
N LEU A 689 -4.40 17.12 25.04
CA LEU A 689 -4.48 17.53 23.63
C LEU A 689 -5.92 17.78 23.18
N VAL A 690 -6.87 16.93 23.60
CA VAL A 690 -8.28 17.12 23.26
C VAL A 690 -8.83 18.42 23.88
N LYS A 691 -8.43 18.78 25.10
CA LYS A 691 -8.80 20.09 25.70
C LYS A 691 -8.25 21.26 24.89
N GLN A 692 -7.01 21.18 24.43
CA GLN A 692 -6.40 22.20 23.58
C GLN A 692 -7.12 22.31 22.24
N PHE A 693 -7.44 21.18 21.62
CA PHE A 693 -8.21 21.10 20.38
C PHE A 693 -9.56 21.79 20.53
N VAL A 694 -10.31 21.47 21.58
CA VAL A 694 -11.61 22.10 21.86
C VAL A 694 -11.48 23.62 22.01
N ASN A 695 -10.43 24.11 22.68
CA ASN A 695 -10.19 25.54 22.81
C ASN A 695 -9.90 26.21 21.46
N GLN A 696 -9.18 25.55 20.57
CA GLN A 696 -8.91 26.05 19.21
C GLN A 696 -10.18 26.10 18.36
N VAL A 697 -11.08 25.11 18.49
CA VAL A 697 -12.40 25.15 17.86
C VAL A 697 -13.20 26.35 18.38
N VAL A 698 -13.26 26.55 19.71
CA VAL A 698 -13.99 27.66 20.33
C VAL A 698 -13.45 29.03 19.91
N ASP A 699 -12.13 29.16 19.70
CA ASP A 699 -11.51 30.40 19.21
C ASP A 699 -12.06 30.83 17.85
N GLN A 700 -12.43 29.87 17.00
CA GLN A 700 -12.89 30.12 15.64
C GLN A 700 -14.39 30.41 15.53
N LEU A 701 -15.19 30.07 16.54
CA LEU A 701 -16.66 30.27 16.54
C LEU A 701 -17.04 31.70 16.92
N ASP A 702 -18.22 32.21 16.56
CA ASP A 702 -18.74 33.49 17.09
C ASP A 702 -19.64 33.24 18.31
N VAL A 703 -19.02 32.98 19.47
CA VAL A 703 -19.73 32.70 20.73
C VAL A 703 -20.34 33.98 21.29
N SER A 704 -21.67 34.01 21.37
CA SER A 704 -22.39 35.08 22.05
C SER A 704 -23.79 34.62 22.47
N PRO A 705 -24.48 35.34 23.38
CA PRO A 705 -25.83 34.96 23.83
C PRO A 705 -26.87 34.86 22.72
N LYS A 706 -26.64 35.61 21.63
CA LYS A 706 -27.47 35.63 20.43
C LYS A 706 -26.89 34.78 19.30
N GLY A 707 -25.58 34.55 19.31
CA GLY A 707 -24.78 33.77 18.35
C GLY A 707 -24.66 32.29 18.72
N THR A 708 -23.44 31.78 18.69
CA THR A 708 -23.13 30.37 18.95
C THR A 708 -23.19 30.07 20.45
N ARG A 709 -23.87 28.99 20.82
CA ARG A 709 -23.89 28.42 22.19
C ARG A 709 -23.12 27.12 22.19
N VAL A 710 -22.28 26.91 23.22
CA VAL A 710 -21.42 25.73 23.32
C VAL A 710 -21.68 25.01 24.64
N GLY A 711 -21.99 23.72 24.55
CA GLY A 711 -22.10 22.80 25.69
C GLY A 711 -21.00 21.75 25.63
N LEU A 712 -20.62 21.21 26.78
CA LEU A 712 -19.60 20.17 26.87
C LEU A 712 -20.07 19.02 27.76
N ILE A 713 -19.97 17.81 27.22
CA ILE A 713 -20.13 16.57 27.97
C ILE A 713 -18.84 15.76 27.91
N GLN A 714 -18.52 15.12 29.02
CA GLN A 714 -17.43 14.16 29.13
C GLN A 714 -18.04 12.78 29.39
N TYR A 715 -17.53 11.75 28.73
CA TYR A 715 -18.01 10.39 28.91
C TYR A 715 -16.88 9.40 29.19
N SER A 716 -17.23 8.34 29.90
CA SER A 716 -16.39 7.16 30.13
C SER A 716 -17.32 5.96 30.37
N SER A 717 -17.26 5.29 31.52
CA SER A 717 -18.32 4.35 31.96
C SER A 717 -19.61 5.04 32.42
N ARG A 718 -19.58 6.37 32.52
CA ARG A 718 -20.72 7.24 32.84
C ARG A 718 -20.57 8.54 32.06
N VAL A 719 -21.68 9.22 31.79
CA VAL A 719 -21.70 10.53 31.13
C VAL A 719 -21.86 11.62 32.19
N ARG A 720 -21.11 12.72 32.05
CA ARG A 720 -21.19 13.91 32.90
C ARG A 720 -21.28 15.15 32.00
N THR A 721 -22.30 15.96 32.19
CA THR A 721 -22.33 17.32 31.62
C THR A 721 -21.37 18.19 32.41
N GLU A 722 -20.30 18.67 31.77
CA GLU A 722 -19.37 19.63 32.38
C GLU A 722 -20.02 21.01 32.46
N PHE A 723 -20.68 21.42 31.38
CA PHE A 723 -21.51 22.62 31.36
C PHE A 723 -22.55 22.57 30.21
N PRO A 724 -23.79 23.04 30.46
CA PRO A 724 -24.85 23.11 29.45
C PRO A 724 -24.68 24.32 28.50
N LEU A 725 -25.41 24.32 27.38
CA LEU A 725 -25.33 25.33 26.29
C LEU A 725 -25.56 26.78 26.75
N SER A 726 -26.29 26.98 27.85
CA SER A 726 -26.65 28.31 28.37
C SER A 726 -25.74 28.83 29.49
N MET A 727 -24.79 28.01 29.99
CA MET A 727 -24.02 28.34 31.19
C MET A 727 -22.99 29.45 30.96
N TYR A 728 -22.28 29.40 29.83
CA TYR A 728 -21.25 30.37 29.48
C TYR A 728 -21.64 31.14 28.22
N GLN A 729 -21.30 32.43 28.20
CA GLN A 729 -21.75 33.35 27.14
C GLN A 729 -20.60 33.97 26.35
N THR A 730 -19.36 33.69 26.77
CA THR A 730 -18.12 34.23 26.19
C THR A 730 -17.13 33.11 25.93
N LYS A 731 -16.25 33.30 24.94
CA LYS A 731 -15.22 32.31 24.58
C LYS A 731 -14.26 32.06 25.74
N GLU A 732 -13.88 33.13 26.45
CA GLU A 732 -12.91 33.11 27.52
C GLU A 732 -13.39 32.24 28.70
N GLU A 733 -14.68 32.31 29.03
CA GLU A 733 -15.31 31.49 30.07
C GLU A 733 -15.34 30.01 29.68
N ILE A 734 -15.73 29.71 28.43
CA ILE A 734 -15.75 28.33 27.91
C ILE A 734 -14.35 27.74 27.93
N LYS A 735 -13.35 28.47 27.41
CA LYS A 735 -11.96 27.98 27.36
C LYS A 735 -11.40 27.66 28.74
N LYS A 736 -11.71 28.52 29.72
CA LYS A 736 -11.31 28.29 31.11
C LYS A 736 -12.03 27.08 31.71
N ALA A 737 -13.31 26.89 31.40
CA ALA A 737 -14.08 25.74 31.86
C ALA A 737 -13.54 24.42 31.27
N VAL A 738 -13.24 24.39 29.97
CA VAL A 738 -12.65 23.24 29.26
C VAL A 738 -11.32 22.81 29.89
N MET A 739 -10.42 23.75 30.18
CA MET A 739 -9.12 23.41 30.78
C MET A 739 -9.24 22.82 32.20
N ASN A 740 -10.30 23.18 32.94
CA ASN A 740 -10.54 22.68 34.30
C ASN A 740 -11.26 21.33 34.36
N VAL A 741 -11.60 20.72 33.22
CA VAL A 741 -12.27 19.42 33.19
C VAL A 741 -11.35 18.32 33.72
N GLU A 742 -11.83 17.54 34.69
CA GLU A 742 -11.08 16.43 35.30
C GLU A 742 -11.20 15.14 34.49
N TYR A 743 -10.09 14.42 34.31
CA TYR A 743 -10.05 13.14 33.59
C TYR A 743 -10.72 12.00 34.38
N MET A 744 -11.48 11.10 33.71
CA MET A 744 -12.34 10.11 34.38
C MET A 744 -11.77 8.69 34.48
N GLU A 745 -10.85 8.29 33.59
CA GLU A 745 -10.06 7.04 33.65
C GLU A 745 -10.85 5.71 33.65
N LYS A 746 -12.09 5.68 33.15
CA LYS A 746 -12.94 4.47 33.11
C LYS A 746 -13.14 3.90 31.70
N GLY A 747 -14.18 3.10 31.44
CA GLY A 747 -14.49 2.52 30.13
C GLY A 747 -14.96 3.55 29.10
N THR A 748 -15.36 3.11 27.91
CA THR A 748 -15.74 3.96 26.77
C THR A 748 -17.17 3.63 26.34
N MET A 749 -18.16 4.37 26.83
CA MET A 749 -19.58 4.20 26.50
C MET A 749 -20.06 5.33 25.60
N THR A 750 -19.69 5.26 24.32
CA THR A 750 -19.98 6.31 23.32
C THR A 750 -21.48 6.34 22.98
N GLY A 751 -22.15 5.18 22.93
CA GLY A 751 -23.59 5.10 22.67
C GLY A 751 -24.40 5.81 23.76
N LEU A 752 -24.03 5.63 25.03
CA LEU A 752 -24.62 6.32 26.16
C LEU A 752 -24.38 7.84 26.10
N ALA A 753 -23.21 8.27 25.61
CA ALA A 753 -22.90 9.69 25.43
C ALA A 753 -23.79 10.33 24.35
N LEU A 754 -23.97 9.65 23.22
CA LEU A 754 -24.89 10.08 22.15
C LEU A 754 -26.33 10.15 22.65
N LYS A 755 -26.78 9.15 23.41
CA LYS A 755 -28.09 9.18 24.06
C LYS A 755 -28.29 10.41 24.94
N HIS A 756 -27.34 10.68 25.83
CA HIS A 756 -27.40 11.83 26.73
C HIS A 756 -27.38 13.15 25.97
N MET A 757 -26.62 13.25 24.88
CA MET A 757 -26.60 14.44 24.03
C MET A 757 -27.99 14.73 23.42
N VAL A 758 -28.63 13.71 22.85
CA VAL A 758 -29.94 13.84 22.19
C VAL A 758 -31.06 14.12 23.19
N GLU A 759 -31.10 13.39 24.31
CA GLU A 759 -32.19 13.47 25.28
C GLU A 759 -32.05 14.63 26.28
N ASN A 760 -30.82 15.02 26.64
CA ASN A 760 -30.56 16.01 27.69
C ASN A 760 -29.86 17.26 27.14
N SER A 761 -28.69 17.13 26.52
CA SER A 761 -27.86 18.29 26.16
C SER A 761 -28.49 19.21 25.11
N PHE A 762 -29.29 18.66 24.19
CA PHE A 762 -30.10 19.43 23.22
C PHE A 762 -31.53 19.73 23.69
N SER A 763 -31.82 19.56 24.98
CA SER A 763 -33.09 19.98 25.57
C SER A 763 -33.12 21.49 25.83
N GLU A 764 -34.32 22.08 25.82
CA GLU A 764 -34.48 23.50 26.19
C GLU A 764 -34.07 23.77 27.64
N ALA A 765 -34.17 22.77 28.51
CA ALA A 765 -33.75 22.86 29.91
C ALA A 765 -32.22 23.07 30.03
N ASP A 766 -31.44 22.45 29.14
CA ASP A 766 -29.97 22.62 29.06
C ASP A 766 -29.56 23.77 28.12
N GLY A 767 -30.51 24.59 27.67
CA GLY A 767 -30.25 25.84 26.97
C GLY A 767 -30.20 25.74 25.44
N ALA A 768 -30.56 24.60 24.87
CA ALA A 768 -30.80 24.48 23.44
C ALA A 768 -31.99 25.36 23.03
N ARG A 769 -31.92 25.95 21.84
CA ARG A 769 -33.00 26.80 21.35
C ARG A 769 -34.18 25.96 20.85
N PRO A 770 -35.42 26.47 20.98
CA PRO A 770 -36.60 25.77 20.51
C PRO A 770 -36.47 25.42 19.03
N ALA A 771 -36.99 24.24 18.67
CA ALA A 771 -36.92 23.74 17.30
C ALA A 771 -37.59 24.71 16.29
N GLU A 772 -38.60 25.49 16.72
CA GLU A 772 -39.28 26.45 15.83
C GLU A 772 -38.37 27.60 15.35
N LYS A 773 -37.23 27.83 16.00
CA LYS A 773 -36.25 28.84 15.56
C LYS A 773 -35.31 28.34 14.47
N ASN A 774 -35.43 27.07 14.07
CA ASN A 774 -34.64 26.41 13.03
C ASN A 774 -33.12 26.67 13.17
N ILE A 775 -32.61 26.55 14.39
CA ILE A 775 -31.19 26.76 14.68
C ILE A 775 -30.44 25.44 14.43
N PRO A 776 -29.36 25.44 13.62
CA PRO A 776 -28.55 24.25 13.42
C PRO A 776 -27.99 23.70 14.74
N ARG A 777 -28.15 22.39 14.94
CA ARG A 777 -27.64 21.65 16.10
C ARG A 777 -26.48 20.77 15.64
N VAL A 778 -25.34 20.88 16.31
CA VAL A 778 -24.11 20.19 15.92
C VAL A 778 -23.53 19.41 17.09
N GLY A 779 -23.29 18.12 16.89
CA GLY A 779 -22.59 17.26 17.85
C GLY A 779 -21.17 16.96 17.37
N LEU A 780 -20.15 17.29 18.15
CA LEU A 780 -18.75 16.99 17.83
C LEU A 780 -18.19 15.97 18.83
N VAL A 781 -17.91 14.76 18.36
CA VAL A 781 -17.50 13.61 19.18
C VAL A 781 -16.01 13.35 19.06
N PHE A 782 -15.33 13.24 20.19
CA PHE A 782 -13.94 12.79 20.29
C PHE A 782 -13.87 11.40 20.91
N THR A 783 -13.15 10.46 20.29
CA THR A 783 -12.90 9.10 20.83
C THR A 783 -11.53 8.55 20.40
N ASP A 784 -10.89 7.73 21.24
CA ASP A 784 -9.61 7.02 20.98
C ASP A 784 -9.79 5.49 21.01
N GLY A 785 -11.02 4.99 21.11
CA GLY A 785 -11.23 3.56 21.31
C GLY A 785 -12.59 3.05 20.88
N ARG A 786 -12.63 1.73 20.71
CA ARG A 786 -13.85 0.98 20.42
C ARG A 786 -14.87 1.16 21.54
N SER A 787 -16.10 1.53 21.20
CA SER A 787 -17.19 1.63 22.16
C SER A 787 -17.51 0.27 22.79
N GLN A 788 -17.91 0.29 24.07
CA GLN A 788 -18.31 -0.91 24.82
C GLN A 788 -19.83 -1.14 24.80
N ASP A 789 -20.58 -0.23 24.19
CA ASP A 789 -22.03 -0.25 23.98
C ASP A 789 -22.37 0.02 22.50
N ASP A 790 -23.65 -0.17 22.16
CA ASP A 790 -24.14 0.02 20.79
C ASP A 790 -24.24 1.52 20.45
N ILE A 791 -23.48 1.94 19.43
CA ILE A 791 -23.47 3.31 18.90
C ILE A 791 -24.51 3.53 17.79
N GLN A 792 -24.90 2.48 17.06
CA GLN A 792 -25.67 2.59 15.82
C GLN A 792 -27.06 3.18 16.08
N GLU A 793 -27.73 2.72 17.14
CA GLU A 793 -29.07 3.17 17.49
C GLU A 793 -29.11 4.69 17.75
N TRP A 794 -28.17 5.20 18.54
CA TRP A 794 -28.18 6.59 18.98
C TRP A 794 -27.53 7.54 17.97
N ALA A 795 -26.54 7.09 17.20
CA ALA A 795 -26.04 7.84 16.06
C ALA A 795 -27.15 8.08 15.02
N LYS A 796 -27.91 7.04 14.69
CA LYS A 796 -29.06 7.16 13.77
C LYS A 796 -30.12 8.12 14.31
N LYS A 797 -30.52 7.99 15.58
CA LYS A 797 -31.48 8.90 16.22
C LYS A 797 -30.99 10.34 16.25
N ALA A 798 -29.70 10.59 16.46
CA ALA A 798 -29.13 11.93 16.42
C ALA A 798 -29.26 12.55 15.02
N LYS A 799 -28.92 11.79 13.97
CA LYS A 799 -29.06 12.22 12.56
C LYS A 799 -30.52 12.47 12.18
N GLU A 800 -31.44 11.57 12.58
CA GLU A 800 -32.89 11.72 12.37
C GLU A 800 -33.48 12.92 13.13
N ALA A 801 -32.88 13.31 14.26
CA ALA A 801 -33.25 14.51 15.01
C ALA A 801 -32.71 15.82 14.39
N GLY A 802 -32.08 15.75 13.21
CA GLY A 802 -31.53 16.90 12.50
C GLY A 802 -30.24 17.45 13.14
N ILE A 803 -29.52 16.61 13.89
CA ILE A 803 -28.22 16.99 14.48
C ILE A 803 -27.13 16.61 13.48
N THR A 804 -26.33 17.58 13.06
CA THR A 804 -25.14 17.32 12.25
C THR A 804 -24.04 16.75 13.15
N MET A 805 -23.65 15.50 12.89
CA MET A 805 -22.68 14.77 13.69
C MET A 805 -21.31 14.81 13.06
N TYR A 806 -20.34 15.29 13.81
CA TYR A 806 -18.91 15.24 13.50
C TYR A 806 -18.22 14.24 14.42
N ALA A 807 -17.38 13.38 13.86
CA ALA A 807 -16.64 12.37 14.60
C ALA A 807 -15.13 12.53 14.40
N VAL A 808 -14.39 12.66 15.50
CA VAL A 808 -12.94 12.86 15.53
C VAL A 808 -12.29 11.72 16.29
N GLY A 809 -11.52 10.92 15.56
CA GLY A 809 -10.65 9.88 16.11
C GLY A 809 -9.33 10.47 16.59
N VAL A 810 -8.93 10.14 17.81
CA VAL A 810 -7.59 10.44 18.35
C VAL A 810 -6.88 9.12 18.55
N GLY A 811 -5.60 8.95 18.17
CA GLY A 811 -4.83 7.76 18.53
C GLY A 811 -5.20 6.48 17.76
N LYS A 812 -5.70 5.43 18.45
CA LYS A 812 -6.06 4.10 17.90
C LYS A 812 -7.58 3.92 17.78
N ALA A 813 -8.29 4.98 17.41
CA ALA A 813 -9.73 4.90 17.20
C ALA A 813 -10.11 3.92 16.08
N VAL A 814 -11.31 3.34 16.16
CA VAL A 814 -11.83 2.43 15.13
C VAL A 814 -12.57 3.26 14.09
N GLU A 815 -12.04 3.29 12.86
CA GLU A 815 -12.59 4.10 11.76
C GLU A 815 -14.07 3.78 11.47
N ASP A 816 -14.44 2.50 11.42
CA ASP A 816 -15.82 2.08 11.14
C ASP A 816 -16.83 2.71 12.12
N GLU A 817 -16.50 2.74 13.42
CA GLU A 817 -17.38 3.33 14.45
C GLU A 817 -17.51 4.86 14.30
N LEU A 818 -16.45 5.54 13.90
CA LEU A 818 -16.47 6.98 13.67
C LEU A 818 -17.28 7.35 12.42
N ARG A 819 -17.16 6.56 11.35
CA ARG A 819 -17.97 6.74 10.12
C ARG A 819 -19.45 6.51 10.39
N GLU A 820 -19.78 5.56 11.27
CA GLU A 820 -21.17 5.35 11.71
C GLU A 820 -21.75 6.53 12.49
N ILE A 821 -20.92 7.24 13.27
CA ILE A 821 -21.35 8.42 14.03
C ILE A 821 -21.52 9.64 13.12
N ALA A 822 -20.61 9.85 12.17
CA ALA A 822 -20.57 11.02 11.29
C ALA A 822 -21.80 11.14 10.36
N SER A 823 -22.29 12.36 10.13
CA SER A 823 -23.38 12.64 9.18
C SER A 823 -22.91 12.60 7.72
N GLU A 824 -23.84 12.38 6.79
CA GLU A 824 -23.55 12.41 5.34
C GLU A 824 -23.30 13.85 4.83
N PRO A 825 -22.37 14.06 3.87
CA PRO A 825 -21.38 13.09 3.37
C PRO A 825 -20.32 12.80 4.43
N VAL A 826 -20.02 11.51 4.66
CA VAL A 826 -19.13 11.05 5.74
C VAL A 826 -17.74 11.70 5.64
N GLU A 827 -17.21 11.89 4.44
CA GLU A 827 -15.88 12.44 4.17
C GLU A 827 -15.69 13.88 4.68
N LYS A 828 -16.79 14.62 4.90
CA LYS A 828 -16.76 15.99 5.44
C LYS A 828 -16.95 16.06 6.97
N HIS A 829 -17.44 14.98 7.56
CA HIS A 829 -17.87 14.94 8.97
C HIS A 829 -17.06 13.94 9.81
N PHE A 830 -16.24 13.12 9.16
CA PHE A 830 -15.32 12.18 9.78
C PHE A 830 -13.88 12.69 9.70
N PHE A 831 -13.16 12.65 10.82
CA PHE A 831 -11.76 13.03 10.90
C PHE A 831 -10.99 12.00 11.72
N TYR A 832 -9.87 11.50 11.18
CA TYR A 832 -8.92 10.66 11.91
C TYR A 832 -7.65 11.46 12.14
N THR A 833 -7.27 11.68 13.41
CA THR A 833 -6.16 12.58 13.74
C THR A 833 -5.03 11.85 14.46
N ALA A 834 -3.84 11.91 13.84
CA ALA A 834 -2.57 12.02 14.53
C ALA A 834 -2.00 13.45 14.46
N ASP A 835 -2.63 14.37 13.70
CA ASP A 835 -2.08 15.69 13.39
C ASP A 835 -3.12 16.83 13.33
N PHE A 836 -2.67 18.06 13.57
CA PHE A 836 -3.48 19.24 13.93
C PHE A 836 -4.22 19.93 12.74
N THR A 837 -4.15 19.39 11.52
CA THR A 837 -4.78 19.99 10.31
C THR A 837 -6.31 19.90 10.32
N ALA A 838 -6.88 18.89 10.97
CA ALA A 838 -8.33 18.71 11.12
C ALA A 838 -9.02 19.89 11.82
N ILE A 839 -8.28 20.66 12.63
CA ILE A 839 -8.80 21.82 13.37
C ILE A 839 -9.25 22.92 12.42
N SER A 840 -8.44 23.22 11.40
CA SER A 840 -8.74 24.27 10.42
C SER A 840 -9.95 23.90 9.58
N GLN A 841 -10.06 22.64 9.15
CA GLN A 841 -11.17 22.14 8.35
C GLN A 841 -12.48 22.08 9.13
N ILE A 842 -12.47 21.59 10.38
CA ILE A 842 -13.67 21.59 11.22
C ILE A 842 -14.10 23.02 11.54
N ALA A 843 -13.15 23.91 11.86
CA ALA A 843 -13.45 25.32 12.11
C ALA A 843 -14.00 26.04 10.87
N GLU A 844 -13.46 25.77 9.67
CA GLU A 844 -14.00 26.31 8.43
C GLU A 844 -15.38 25.73 8.10
N ASN A 845 -15.60 24.41 8.25
CA ASN A 845 -16.91 23.80 8.02
C ASN A 845 -17.97 24.32 9.01
N LEU A 846 -17.60 24.51 10.28
CA LEU A 846 -18.48 25.13 11.28
C LEU A 846 -18.77 26.62 11.00
N LYS A 847 -17.89 27.32 10.26
CA LYS A 847 -18.14 28.69 9.74
C LYS A 847 -18.94 28.70 8.44
N LEU A 848 -18.71 27.74 7.54
CA LEU A 848 -19.27 27.65 6.19
C LEU A 848 -20.70 27.09 6.17
N ASN A 849 -21.08 26.27 7.17
CA ASN A 849 -22.42 25.68 7.27
C ASN A 849 -23.53 26.65 7.73
N VAL A 850 -23.37 27.93 7.41
CA VAL A 850 -24.27 29.03 7.79
C VAL A 850 -24.82 29.78 6.55
N CYS A 851 -24.77 29.16 5.38
CA CYS A 851 -25.54 29.61 4.20
C CYS A 851 -26.20 28.48 3.40
N ALA A 852 -26.16 27.24 3.89
CA ALA A 852 -26.73 26.11 3.16
C ALA A 852 -27.50 25.20 4.12
N ALA A 853 -28.81 25.45 4.22
CA ALA A 853 -29.74 24.35 4.41
C ALA A 853 -30.39 24.09 3.04
N GLU A 854 -29.81 23.09 2.38
CA GLU A 854 -30.41 22.27 1.33
C GLU A 854 -30.77 22.94 -0.02
N SER A 855 -29.78 22.97 -0.91
CA SER A 855 -30.01 22.62 -2.31
C SER A 855 -28.74 22.08 -2.96
N GLN A 856 -28.90 20.95 -3.65
CA GLN A 856 -27.97 20.39 -4.60
C GLN A 856 -27.54 21.45 -5.63
N GLY A 857 -26.26 21.50 -5.98
CA GLY A 857 -25.74 22.38 -7.03
C GLY A 857 -24.28 22.74 -6.80
N GLU A 858 -23.49 22.62 -7.86
CA GLU A 858 -22.05 22.82 -7.95
C GLU A 858 -21.56 24.10 -7.25
N ILE A 859 -20.41 24.00 -6.56
CA ILE A 859 -19.74 25.15 -5.96
C ILE A 859 -19.02 25.90 -7.10
N GLU A 860 -19.57 27.05 -7.48
CA GLU A 860 -18.89 28.05 -8.31
C GLU A 860 -17.62 28.55 -7.61
N VAL A 861 -16.54 28.53 -8.37
CA VAL A 861 -15.23 29.10 -8.05
C VAL A 861 -15.36 30.60 -7.78
N LYS A 862 -14.87 31.05 -6.63
CA LYS A 862 -14.76 32.48 -6.31
C LYS A 862 -13.58 33.09 -7.08
N ASP A 863 -13.85 34.22 -7.73
CA ASP A 863 -13.04 34.93 -8.73
C ASP A 863 -11.57 35.21 -8.29
N PRO A 864 -10.59 35.13 -9.21
CA PRO A 864 -9.16 35.22 -8.94
C PRO A 864 -8.66 36.66 -9.12
N CYS A 865 -8.70 37.47 -8.07
CA CYS A 865 -7.94 38.72 -8.00
C CYS A 865 -7.56 39.08 -6.56
N ALA A 866 -6.61 38.34 -5.98
CA ALA A 866 -5.87 38.78 -4.80
C ALA A 866 -4.43 38.21 -4.81
N CYS A 867 -3.67 38.51 -5.86
CA CYS A 867 -2.26 38.14 -6.00
C CYS A 867 -1.34 39.38 -5.99
N GLU A 868 -1.50 40.28 -5.03
CA GLU A 868 -0.51 41.37 -4.84
C GLU A 868 0.77 40.89 -4.13
N SER A 869 0.68 39.86 -3.26
CA SER A 869 1.83 39.34 -2.51
C SER A 869 2.75 38.40 -3.31
N LEU A 870 2.20 37.69 -4.30
CA LEU A 870 2.97 36.80 -5.18
C LEU A 870 3.83 37.56 -6.20
N VAL A 871 3.39 38.73 -6.65
CA VAL A 871 4.16 39.58 -7.58
C VAL A 871 5.37 40.19 -6.88
N GLU A 872 5.25 40.61 -5.61
CA GLU A 872 6.40 41.08 -4.82
C GLU A 872 7.42 39.97 -4.58
N PHE A 873 6.96 38.75 -4.25
CA PHE A 873 7.87 37.60 -4.06
C PHE A 873 8.59 37.22 -5.35
N GLN A 874 7.89 37.21 -6.49
CA GLN A 874 8.45 36.89 -7.81
C GLN A 874 9.45 37.95 -8.29
N GLN A 875 9.20 39.24 -8.02
CA GLN A 875 10.15 40.32 -8.33
C GLN A 875 11.42 40.25 -7.48
N VAL A 876 11.28 39.93 -6.18
CA VAL A 876 12.44 39.78 -5.28
C VAL A 876 13.29 38.58 -5.68
N THR A 877 12.67 37.43 -5.99
CA THR A 877 13.39 36.21 -6.43
C THR A 877 14.07 36.39 -7.79
N MET A 878 13.42 37.03 -8.77
CA MET A 878 14.07 37.32 -10.05
C MET A 878 15.28 38.27 -9.90
N SER A 879 15.16 39.29 -9.04
CA SER A 879 16.28 40.22 -8.78
C SER A 879 17.47 39.54 -8.10
N THR A 880 17.23 38.55 -7.23
CA THR A 880 18.29 37.79 -6.56
C THR A 880 18.93 36.77 -7.50
N LEU A 881 18.14 36.17 -8.41
CA LEU A 881 18.65 35.29 -9.45
C LEU A 881 19.59 36.03 -10.42
N ASP A 882 19.25 37.26 -10.80
CA ASP A 882 20.09 38.09 -11.66
C ASP A 882 21.40 38.50 -10.97
N GLN A 883 21.38 38.77 -9.66
CA GLN A 883 22.60 39.05 -8.89
C GLN A 883 23.52 37.83 -8.78
N LEU A 884 22.93 36.63 -8.64
CA LEU A 884 23.67 35.37 -8.62
C LEU A 884 24.31 35.08 -9.99
N ASN A 885 23.57 35.29 -11.08
CA ASN A 885 24.10 35.13 -12.44
C ASN A 885 25.23 36.11 -12.76
N GLN A 886 25.16 37.36 -12.29
CA GLN A 886 26.26 38.31 -12.42
C GLN A 886 27.51 37.89 -11.63
N LYS A 887 27.34 37.37 -10.40
CA LYS A 887 28.45 36.84 -9.59
C LYS A 887 29.08 35.60 -10.23
N LEU A 888 28.26 34.71 -10.77
CA LEU A 888 28.72 33.51 -11.46
C LEU A 888 29.55 33.90 -12.69
N SER A 889 29.05 34.80 -13.54
CA SER A 889 29.78 35.33 -14.71
C SER A 889 31.12 36.00 -14.33
N ALA A 890 31.16 36.71 -13.21
CA ALA A 890 32.39 37.33 -12.71
C ALA A 890 33.40 36.29 -12.21
N MET A 891 32.94 35.19 -11.62
CA MET A 891 33.80 34.06 -11.23
C MET A 891 34.32 33.31 -12.47
N THR A 892 33.50 33.07 -13.49
CA THR A 892 33.95 32.39 -14.73
C THR A 892 35.04 33.20 -15.43
N LYS A 893 34.88 34.53 -15.52
CA LYS A 893 35.93 35.41 -16.07
C LYS A 893 37.21 35.40 -15.24
N ARG A 894 37.12 35.32 -13.91
CA ARG A 894 38.31 35.19 -13.05
C ARG A 894 39.02 33.85 -13.25
N LEU A 895 38.27 32.77 -13.48
CA LEU A 895 38.81 31.46 -13.80
C LEU A 895 39.53 31.45 -15.16
N GLU A 896 38.95 32.06 -16.20
CA GLU A 896 39.61 32.19 -17.51
C GLU A 896 40.90 33.02 -17.45
N VAL A 897 40.91 34.07 -16.61
CA VAL A 897 42.12 34.88 -16.36
C VAL A 897 43.18 34.08 -15.60
N LEU A 898 42.79 33.23 -14.65
CA LEU A 898 43.72 32.36 -13.92
C LEU A 898 44.27 31.24 -14.83
N GLU A 899 43.45 30.66 -15.70
CA GLU A 899 43.89 29.65 -16.67
C GLU A 899 44.88 30.24 -17.69
N SER A 900 44.62 31.45 -18.20
CA SER A 900 45.55 32.13 -19.11
C SER A 900 46.86 32.55 -18.43
N GLN A 901 46.84 32.87 -17.13
CA GLN A 901 48.06 33.13 -16.34
C GLN A 901 48.86 31.86 -16.02
N LEU A 902 48.20 30.71 -15.91
CA LEU A 902 48.85 29.41 -15.72
C LEU A 902 49.48 28.89 -17.02
N LEU A 903 48.86 29.17 -18.17
CA LEU A 903 49.38 28.82 -19.51
C LEU A 903 50.59 29.65 -19.93
N THR A 904 50.78 30.85 -19.38
CA THR A 904 51.93 31.73 -19.66
C THR A 904 53.12 31.53 -18.71
N ARG A 905 52.99 30.66 -17.71
CA ARG A 905 54.05 30.28 -16.75
C ARG A 905 54.67 28.90 -17.00
N LYS A 906 54.26 28.19 -18.04
CA LYS A 906 55.00 27.08 -18.65
C LYS A 906 55.73 27.58 -19.88
#